data_AF-A0A851GC83-F1
#
_entry.id   AF-A0A851GC83-F1
#
_cell.length_a   1.000
_cell.length_b   1.000
_cell.length_c   1.000
_cell.angle_alpha   90.00
_cell.angle_beta   90.00
_cell.angle_gamma   90.00
#
_symmetry.space_group_name_H-M   'P 1'
#
loop_
_entity.id
_entity.type
_entity.pdbx_description
1 polymer ?
#
loop_
_entity_poly.entity_id
_entity_poly.type
_entity_poly.pdbx_seq_one_letter_code
_entity_poly.pdbx_strand_id
1 'polypeptide(L)'
;MHCYSLLTLLAGATLATAIPATAKEPTPTPAKVLSDMKRVADWQIANPSRHRVSDWTQAPFFIGLTNLHQVSGEKRYLDVVTGFGKQINFGPGKRVYHADDHAVLQAWLDLYTLQPDQKQRLQPSIDHFPKLLKVLSKKQPASVSGGTFTWCWCDALFMSPPVWAQLSSLTKDPKYLEWADREWWTTTDVLYDPEAHLYYRDNKYFKKRTETGRKIFWARGNGWVIGGLVRMLDYLPADHPSRGKYLALYHDMMHALLKLQNPDGLWRTSLLDPEGNIGESSGTSFFVYGMAWGVNRGLLPADTFQPAVIKGWNALCQNIQATGMLGYVQKIGEAPGGAGPRSTEVYGSGAFLLAGAEIIRGLDPSKQKKGLTSYQGAKIKAPFLNAKPRVVARFVPERSDDFAWENDLIAFRTYGAALRSGTEDSGFDAWLKRVPSPVVDKWYLEDAKVLPYGNVNKSYHHDHGEGYDGYKVGNTRGCGGIALWTDGKLHNSNTFVGYKVIEQSPERAIFDLYYTSKFQGKLLRESKRITIIMGQRLFQCESRFTLDGKPASFHVAIGLNPQDKQSKAAFSPRQGKMLLWENLDGLGFGQGIIVDPASVSKMINHTDAKGQQQALCIAKTDDTGYIRWFSGYGWEGQGEITNAKLWTSYLDQFAATFLKTPFADHSQSLTVHQLPIPLDPLQPVPVKGVPGATRIKPNGGWCWYQGPRAIVTKNGKVLFTSIAGDTYAGHDAGDLWATSWDPNSGEVTHFELHNQFQRDDHNVAGLLEKPDGTILAVYGKHGSDRLQRWRHTTQPGDISSWTKEQSLNTGAAYTYSNVFRLSEENGKIYNFSRSIGYNPNCTISDDNGKSWKKGWRLLHWAKSDYKGDPNHTGVDGSRPYLRYASNNKDSIHFVTTEDHPRAYDNSIYHGYYSAGKLHNSTGSVLSQPASKDAKRLTPQSFTKVYQGGIDNVAWTVDLELDTKGLPYTVFSVQIDGKATRKQRYKNTCNDHRYWYARFDGKQWHSHEMAYAGTMLYSSESDYTGLVALDPDDPNTVVISTNADPVTGKALISNADQKRHWELYKGTTRNGGKTWQWTAITKNSDVDNLRPVIPSNPGGKRIILWGQGDLKSFTNYRLDICGITEERD
;
A
#
# COMPACT_ATOMS: atom_id res chain seq x y z
N MET A 1 -46.96 47.70 41.49
CA MET A 1 -45.91 48.04 42.48
C MET A 1 -44.58 47.88 41.76
N HIS A 2 -43.91 48.95 41.26
CA HIS A 2 -42.90 49.79 41.94
C HIS A 2 -41.80 48.93 42.62
N CYS A 3 -40.48 49.07 42.43
CA CYS A 3 -39.64 50.22 42.02
C CYS A 3 -38.21 49.78 41.57
N TYR A 4 -37.70 50.51 40.58
CA TYR A 4 -36.37 51.14 40.36
C TYR A 4 -34.99 50.45 40.46
N SER A 5 -34.24 50.72 39.39
CA SER A 5 -32.82 50.50 39.07
C SER A 5 -31.85 51.45 39.79
N LEU A 6 -30.58 51.03 39.95
CA LEU A 6 -29.39 51.86 39.68
C LEU A 6 -28.09 51.01 39.60
N LEU A 7 -27.21 51.37 38.66
CA LEU A 7 -25.82 50.93 38.48
C LEU A 7 -24.90 51.45 39.60
N THR A 8 -23.83 50.72 39.99
CA THR A 8 -22.40 51.08 39.78
C THR A 8 -21.39 50.06 40.35
N LEU A 9 -20.16 50.13 39.82
CA LEU A 9 -18.96 49.29 39.93
C LEU A 9 -18.47 48.96 41.35
N LEU A 10 -17.80 47.80 41.49
CA LEU A 10 -16.67 47.60 42.41
C LEU A 10 -15.67 46.57 41.87
N ALA A 11 -14.43 47.02 41.71
CA ALA A 11 -13.26 46.24 41.30
C ALA A 11 -12.71 45.43 42.48
N GLY A 12 -12.36 44.17 42.24
CA GLY A 12 -11.60 43.31 43.16
C GLY A 12 -10.32 42.83 42.46
N ALA A 13 -9.17 43.23 42.98
CA ALA A 13 -7.85 43.00 42.42
C ALA A 13 -7.47 41.51 42.33
N THR A 14 -7.01 41.07 41.15
CA THR A 14 -6.26 39.82 40.98
C THR A 14 -4.76 40.13 40.96
N LEU A 15 -4.06 39.70 42.02
CA LEU A 15 -2.60 39.57 42.03
C LEU A 15 -2.21 38.54 40.97
N ALA A 16 -1.81 39.01 39.78
CA ALA A 16 -1.10 38.19 38.82
C ALA A 16 0.31 37.94 39.36
N THR A 17 0.56 36.75 39.90
CA THR A 17 1.91 36.25 40.09
C THR A 17 2.54 36.06 38.72
N ALA A 18 3.42 37.00 38.34
CA ALA A 18 4.28 36.84 37.18
C ALA A 18 5.14 35.59 37.37
N ILE A 19 4.93 34.58 36.52
CA ILE A 19 5.84 33.44 36.39
C ILE A 19 7.18 34.03 35.92
N PRO A 20 8.29 33.86 36.65
CA PRO A 20 9.57 34.42 36.22
C PRO A 20 10.00 33.73 34.91
N ALA A 21 10.32 34.54 33.91
CA ALA A 21 10.94 34.05 32.68
C ALA A 21 12.22 33.27 33.04
N THR A 22 12.26 31.99 32.69
CA THR A 22 13.46 31.17 32.88
C THR A 22 14.62 31.76 32.08
N ALA A 23 15.71 32.10 32.76
CA ALA A 23 16.91 32.60 32.11
C ALA A 23 17.42 31.59 31.08
N LYS A 24 17.74 32.05 29.86
CA LYS A 24 18.26 31.22 28.77
C LYS A 24 19.64 30.67 29.17
N GLU A 25 19.80 29.35 29.14
CA GLU A 25 21.08 28.68 29.44
C GLU A 25 22.22 29.23 28.56
N PRO A 26 23.40 29.53 29.12
CA PRO A 26 24.52 30.07 28.34
C PRO A 26 25.03 29.02 27.34
N THR A 27 25.14 29.41 26.08
CA THR A 27 25.70 28.54 25.02
C THR A 27 27.22 28.42 25.21
N PRO A 28 27.79 27.19 25.26
CA PRO A 28 29.21 27.00 25.45
C PRO A 28 30.01 27.42 24.20
N THR A 29 31.22 27.93 24.38
CA THR A 29 32.13 28.25 23.26
C THR A 29 32.89 26.99 22.79
N PRO A 30 33.29 26.89 21.51
CA PRO A 30 34.09 25.75 21.02
C PRO A 30 35.36 25.49 21.85
N ALA A 31 36.04 26.56 22.27
CA ALA A 31 37.24 26.47 23.10
C ALA A 31 36.95 25.84 24.48
N LYS A 32 35.84 26.21 25.12
CA LYS A 32 35.44 25.63 26.41
C LYS A 32 35.05 24.16 26.28
N VAL A 33 34.24 23.82 25.27
CA VAL A 33 33.85 22.43 24.97
C VAL A 33 35.10 21.57 24.78
N LEU A 34 36.03 22.05 23.96
CA LEU A 34 37.28 21.35 23.70
C LEU A 34 38.14 21.19 24.96
N SER A 35 38.21 22.22 25.80
CA SER A 35 38.93 22.16 27.09
C SER A 35 38.35 21.09 28.02
N ASP A 36 37.03 20.99 28.13
CA ASP A 36 36.38 19.99 28.98
C ASP A 36 36.58 18.57 28.45
N MET A 37 36.46 18.38 27.13
CA MET A 37 36.76 17.10 26.48
C MET A 37 38.20 16.64 26.77
N LYS A 38 39.17 17.54 26.64
CA LYS A 38 40.59 17.24 26.93
C LYS A 38 40.80 16.84 28.38
N ARG A 39 40.20 17.56 29.34
CA ARG A 39 40.29 17.22 30.77
C ARG A 39 39.79 15.80 31.07
N VAL A 40 38.64 15.43 30.51
CA VAL A 40 38.07 14.09 30.68
C VAL A 40 38.91 13.01 29.99
N ALA A 41 39.35 13.26 28.75
CA ALA A 41 40.20 12.34 28.00
C ALA A 41 41.55 12.11 28.69
N ASP A 42 42.23 13.18 29.10
CA ASP A 42 43.55 13.14 29.70
C ASP A 42 43.52 12.45 31.07
N TRP A 43 42.48 12.72 31.87
CA TRP A 43 42.27 12.00 33.13
C TRP A 43 42.07 10.49 32.89
N GLN A 44 41.23 10.11 31.92
CA GLN A 44 40.95 8.70 31.64
C GLN A 44 42.16 7.96 31.04
N ILE A 45 43.01 8.65 30.26
CA ILE A 45 44.28 8.11 29.76
C ILE A 45 45.26 7.88 30.90
N ALA A 46 45.38 8.84 31.83
CA ALA A 46 46.24 8.72 33.00
C ALA A 46 45.73 7.66 34.02
N ASN A 47 44.43 7.35 33.97
CA ASN A 47 43.77 6.37 34.84
C ASN A 47 43.12 5.28 33.98
N PRO A 48 43.90 4.44 33.28
CA PRO A 48 43.39 3.48 32.32
C PRO A 48 42.44 2.47 32.99
N SER A 49 41.38 2.11 32.27
CA SER A 49 40.46 1.08 32.74
C SER A 49 41.15 -0.27 32.91
N ARG A 50 40.71 -1.04 33.91
CA ARG A 50 41.19 -2.41 34.16
C ARG A 50 40.54 -3.45 33.24
N HIS A 51 39.58 -3.06 32.41
CA HIS A 51 38.97 -3.97 31.44
C HIS A 51 39.95 -4.35 30.32
N ARG A 52 39.78 -5.56 29.78
CA ARG A 52 40.55 -6.02 28.63
C ARG A 52 40.39 -5.04 27.47
N VAL A 53 41.43 -4.89 26.65
CA VAL A 53 41.40 -3.97 25.51
C VAL A 53 40.29 -4.31 24.52
N SER A 54 39.97 -5.60 24.35
CA SER A 54 38.91 -6.08 23.45
C SER A 54 37.51 -6.02 24.06
N ASP A 55 37.36 -5.49 25.28
CA ASP A 55 36.09 -5.44 26.00
C ASP A 55 35.23 -4.27 25.51
N TRP A 56 33.91 -4.45 25.49
CA TRP A 56 32.97 -3.45 24.97
C TRP A 56 33.06 -2.11 25.69
N THR A 57 33.42 -2.13 26.97
CA THR A 57 33.56 -0.93 27.81
C THR A 57 34.55 0.08 27.23
N GLN A 58 35.60 -0.39 26.54
CA GLN A 58 36.65 0.45 25.96
C GLN A 58 36.20 1.16 24.68
N ALA A 59 35.27 0.57 23.93
CA ALA A 59 34.92 1.01 22.58
C ALA A 59 34.45 2.48 22.50
N PRO A 60 33.53 2.97 23.35
CA PRO A 60 33.09 4.37 23.29
C PRO A 60 34.21 5.34 23.56
N PHE A 61 35.16 4.98 24.44
CA PHE A 61 36.30 5.84 24.73
C PHE A 61 37.27 5.90 23.56
N PHE A 62 37.56 4.77 22.93
CA PHE A 62 38.39 4.74 21.73
C PHE A 62 37.76 5.53 20.58
N ILE A 63 36.45 5.37 20.33
CA ILE A 63 35.71 6.18 19.36
C ILE A 63 35.71 7.66 19.78
N GLY A 64 35.55 7.95 21.07
CA GLY A 64 35.61 9.30 21.62
C GLY A 64 36.95 9.98 21.34
N LEU A 65 38.07 9.26 21.52
CA LEU A 65 39.42 9.76 21.23
C LEU A 65 39.65 9.98 19.73
N THR A 66 39.15 9.12 18.84
CA THR A 66 39.23 9.38 17.39
C THR A 66 38.42 10.60 16.98
N ASN A 67 37.28 10.86 17.64
CA ASN A 67 36.46 12.06 17.39
C ASN A 67 37.11 13.31 17.99
N LEU A 68 37.69 13.22 19.19
CA LEU A 68 38.46 14.31 19.80
C LEU A 68 39.66 14.69 18.93
N HIS A 69 40.38 13.71 18.37
CA HIS A 69 41.44 13.96 17.40
C HIS A 69 40.93 14.77 16.19
N GLN A 70 39.80 14.37 15.60
CA GLN A 70 39.24 15.05 14.43
C GLN A 70 38.86 16.51 14.70
N VAL A 71 38.32 16.83 15.88
CA VAL A 71 37.91 18.20 16.22
C VAL A 71 39.05 19.05 16.78
N SER A 72 40.02 18.45 17.48
CA SER A 72 41.16 19.15 18.09
C SER A 72 42.39 19.29 17.18
N GLY A 73 42.59 18.36 16.25
CA GLY A 73 43.83 18.19 15.47
C GLY A 73 44.97 17.49 16.22
N GLU A 74 44.81 17.14 17.50
CA GLU A 74 45.90 16.58 18.30
C GLU A 74 46.09 15.08 18.05
N LYS A 75 47.20 14.72 17.42
CA LYS A 75 47.54 13.33 17.06
C LYS A 75 47.71 12.40 18.26
N ARG A 76 48.10 12.93 19.44
CA ARG A 76 48.34 12.14 20.65
C ARG A 76 47.15 11.25 21.05
N TYR A 77 45.93 11.69 20.80
CA TYR A 77 44.72 10.90 21.07
C TYR A 77 44.57 9.71 20.13
N LEU A 78 44.92 9.89 18.85
CA LEU A 78 44.95 8.81 17.86
C LEU A 78 46.04 7.78 18.17
N ASP A 79 47.18 8.24 18.67
CA ASP A 79 48.31 7.39 19.04
C ASP A 79 47.97 6.47 20.22
N VAL A 80 47.20 6.95 21.21
CA VAL A 80 46.66 6.12 22.30
C VAL A 80 45.79 5.00 21.76
N VAL A 81 44.81 5.31 20.89
CA VAL A 81 43.91 4.30 20.29
C VAL A 81 44.72 3.29 19.47
N THR A 82 45.70 3.77 18.69
CA THR A 82 46.60 2.92 17.90
C THR A 82 47.43 1.98 18.79
N GLY A 83 47.90 2.47 19.95
CA GLY A 83 48.64 1.68 20.93
C GLY A 83 47.82 0.52 21.46
N PHE A 84 46.56 0.76 21.82
CA PHE A 84 45.63 -0.30 22.24
C PHE A 84 45.33 -1.29 21.11
N GLY A 85 45.10 -0.80 19.88
CA GLY A 85 44.85 -1.66 18.72
C GLY A 85 45.99 -2.64 18.45
N LYS A 86 47.25 -2.18 18.56
CA LYS A 86 48.42 -3.05 18.41
C LYS A 86 48.47 -4.19 19.43
N GLN A 87 48.03 -3.98 20.67
CA GLN A 87 48.06 -5.02 21.71
C GLN A 87 47.19 -6.24 21.38
N ILE A 88 46.14 -6.05 20.58
CA ILE A 88 45.22 -7.13 20.17
C ILE A 88 45.17 -7.33 18.65
N ASN A 89 46.18 -6.82 17.95
CA ASN A 89 46.28 -6.86 16.49
C ASN A 89 45.00 -6.37 15.77
N PHE A 90 44.37 -5.31 16.30
CA PHE A 90 43.14 -4.71 15.78
C PHE A 90 41.97 -5.71 15.64
N GLY A 91 42.01 -6.83 16.39
CA GLY A 91 41.01 -7.88 16.35
C GLY A 91 39.78 -7.62 17.23
N PRO A 92 38.72 -8.43 17.06
CA PRO A 92 37.59 -8.47 17.99
C PRO A 92 37.97 -9.18 19.30
N GLY A 93 37.05 -9.18 20.27
CA GLY A 93 37.11 -10.09 21.41
C GLY A 93 36.95 -11.56 21.00
N LYS A 94 37.13 -12.47 21.97
CA LYS A 94 37.21 -13.92 21.73
C LYS A 94 35.87 -14.56 21.35
N ARG A 95 34.74 -14.00 21.78
CA ARG A 95 33.40 -14.57 21.61
C ARG A 95 32.83 -14.19 20.25
N VAL A 96 32.95 -15.10 19.29
CA VAL A 96 32.63 -14.84 17.88
C VAL A 96 31.21 -14.32 17.65
N TYR A 97 30.21 -14.79 18.41
CA TYR A 97 28.80 -14.44 18.21
C TYR A 97 28.29 -13.32 19.16
N HIS A 98 29.12 -12.84 20.09
CA HIS A 98 28.68 -11.93 21.14
C HIS A 98 28.94 -10.48 20.75
N ALA A 99 27.89 -9.67 20.65
CA ALA A 99 27.97 -8.29 20.14
C ALA A 99 29.02 -7.42 20.87
N ASP A 100 29.13 -7.54 22.20
CA ASP A 100 30.17 -6.87 23.00
C ASP A 100 31.59 -7.01 22.45
N ASP A 101 31.94 -8.21 21.96
CA ASP A 101 33.29 -8.50 21.47
C ASP A 101 33.52 -7.89 20.07
N HIS A 102 32.48 -7.32 19.45
CA HIS A 102 32.59 -6.59 18.19
C HIS A 102 32.85 -5.09 18.42
N ALA A 103 32.50 -4.53 19.58
CA ALA A 103 32.39 -3.09 19.80
C ALA A 103 33.67 -2.31 19.44
N VAL A 104 34.83 -2.83 19.83
CA VAL A 104 36.13 -2.18 19.59
C VAL A 104 36.50 -2.12 18.10
N LEU A 105 35.90 -2.97 17.25
CA LEU A 105 36.12 -2.92 15.81
C LEU A 105 35.72 -1.57 15.21
N GLN A 106 34.74 -0.88 15.80
CA GLN A 106 34.35 0.47 15.35
C GLN A 106 35.53 1.45 15.42
N ALA A 107 36.35 1.37 16.47
CA ALA A 107 37.52 2.22 16.61
C ALA A 107 38.62 1.86 15.59
N TRP A 108 38.77 0.58 15.25
CA TRP A 108 39.71 0.12 14.23
C TRP A 108 39.30 0.57 12.82
N LEU A 109 38.00 0.53 12.52
CA LEU A 109 37.45 1.04 11.26
C LEU A 109 37.53 2.57 11.17
N ASP A 110 37.31 3.29 12.28
CA ASP A 110 37.55 4.74 12.34
C ASP A 110 39.04 5.06 12.11
N LEU A 111 39.96 4.30 12.71
CA LEU A 111 41.40 4.43 12.48
C LEU A 111 41.82 4.11 11.03
N TYR A 112 41.18 3.13 10.39
CA TYR A 112 41.40 2.83 8.98
C TYR A 112 40.90 3.98 8.10
N THR A 113 39.73 4.54 8.40
CA THR A 113 39.17 5.69 7.67
C THR A 113 40.10 6.91 7.74
N LEU A 114 40.73 7.14 8.89
CA LEU A 114 41.70 8.23 9.08
C LEU A 114 43.08 7.94 8.47
N GLN A 115 43.45 6.67 8.30
CA GLN A 115 44.74 6.24 7.74
C GLN A 115 44.56 5.00 6.83
N PRO A 116 44.03 5.17 5.59
CA PRO A 116 43.58 4.08 4.73
C PRO A 116 44.68 3.10 4.28
N ASP A 117 45.94 3.51 4.30
CA ASP A 117 47.07 2.66 3.91
C ASP A 117 47.36 1.53 4.91
N GLN A 118 46.77 1.58 6.11
CA GLN A 118 46.99 0.62 7.21
C GLN A 118 45.98 -0.53 7.17
N LYS A 119 46.05 -1.38 6.13
CA LYS A 119 45.10 -2.49 5.87
C LYS A 119 44.91 -3.47 7.03
N GLN A 120 45.91 -3.62 7.91
CA GLN A 120 45.85 -4.49 9.09
C GLN A 120 44.77 -4.07 10.12
N ARG A 121 44.22 -2.86 10.00
CA ARG A 121 43.13 -2.36 10.86
C ARG A 121 41.73 -2.73 10.36
N LEU A 122 41.62 -3.05 9.07
CA LEU A 122 40.38 -3.43 8.41
C LEU A 122 40.23 -4.96 8.35
N GLN A 123 41.33 -5.67 8.08
CA GLN A 123 41.30 -7.12 7.81
C GLN A 123 40.67 -7.96 8.93
N PRO A 124 40.94 -7.73 10.23
CA PRO A 124 40.32 -8.53 11.28
C PRO A 124 38.79 -8.43 11.32
N SER A 125 38.21 -7.28 10.91
CA SER A 125 36.76 -7.12 10.79
C SER A 125 36.18 -7.89 9.60
N ILE A 126 36.90 -7.93 8.47
CA ILE A 126 36.54 -8.73 7.28
C ILE A 126 36.53 -10.23 7.63
N ASP A 127 37.60 -10.70 8.29
CA ASP A 127 37.79 -12.12 8.64
C ASP A 127 36.79 -12.63 9.69
N HIS A 128 36.15 -11.72 10.41
CA HIS A 128 35.15 -12.03 11.43
C HIS A 128 33.83 -12.51 10.82
N PHE A 129 33.42 -11.93 9.68
CA PHE A 129 32.10 -12.19 9.10
C PHE A 129 31.83 -13.66 8.74
N PRO A 130 32.72 -14.38 8.03
CA PRO A 130 32.49 -15.79 7.73
C PRO A 130 32.44 -16.67 8.99
N LYS A 131 33.23 -16.32 10.03
CA LYS A 131 33.24 -17.04 11.32
C LYS A 131 31.91 -16.87 12.04
N LEU A 132 31.39 -15.64 12.09
CA LEU A 132 30.08 -15.33 12.66
C LEU A 132 28.96 -16.06 11.93
N LEU A 133 28.89 -15.94 10.59
CA LEU A 133 27.86 -16.61 9.80
C LEU A 133 27.91 -18.13 9.94
N LYS A 134 29.11 -18.73 10.02
CA LYS A 134 29.27 -20.17 10.26
C LYS A 134 28.65 -20.58 11.60
N VAL A 135 28.90 -19.82 12.66
CA VAL A 135 28.32 -20.09 14.00
C VAL A 135 26.79 -19.90 13.99
N LEU A 136 26.28 -18.91 13.26
CA LEU A 136 24.86 -18.58 13.23
C LEU A 136 24.03 -19.36 12.20
N SER A 137 24.67 -20.04 11.24
CA SER A 137 24.01 -20.78 10.15
C SER A 137 22.99 -21.83 10.58
N LYS A 138 23.00 -22.23 11.86
CA LYS A 138 22.11 -23.23 12.44
C LYS A 138 21.03 -22.65 13.36
N LYS A 139 20.99 -21.32 13.55
CA LYS A 139 19.99 -20.67 14.41
C LYS A 139 18.74 -20.32 13.62
N GLN A 140 17.59 -20.62 14.21
CA GLN A 140 16.30 -20.25 13.64
C GLN A 140 16.04 -18.74 13.81
N PRO A 141 15.22 -18.14 12.92
CA PRO A 141 14.70 -16.79 13.13
C PRO A 141 13.94 -16.67 14.45
N ALA A 142 14.04 -15.51 15.10
CA ALA A 142 13.49 -15.24 16.43
C ALA A 142 12.50 -14.06 16.48
N SER A 143 12.22 -13.42 15.33
CA SER A 143 11.21 -12.36 15.21
C SER A 143 10.67 -12.24 13.77
N VAL A 144 9.69 -11.36 13.57
CA VAL A 144 9.08 -11.07 12.26
C VAL A 144 10.05 -10.49 11.23
N SER A 145 11.16 -9.88 11.67
CA SER A 145 12.24 -9.41 10.79
C SER A 145 13.20 -10.51 10.33
N GLY A 146 13.01 -11.76 10.75
CA GLY A 146 13.70 -12.93 10.19
C GLY A 146 15.14 -13.15 10.68
N GLY A 147 15.64 -12.33 11.61
CA GLY A 147 16.97 -12.50 12.22
C GLY A 147 16.95 -13.45 13.41
N THR A 148 18.14 -13.80 13.89
CA THR A 148 18.38 -14.83 14.92
C THR A 148 18.22 -14.33 16.36
N PHE A 149 17.91 -13.04 16.54
CA PHE A 149 17.86 -12.32 17.83
C PHE A 149 19.12 -12.55 18.66
N THR A 150 20.28 -12.57 17.97
CA THR A 150 21.57 -12.68 18.63
C THR A 150 21.89 -11.45 19.47
N TRP A 151 21.34 -10.31 19.08
CA TRP A 151 21.36 -9.05 19.83
C TRP A 151 20.15 -8.98 20.75
N CYS A 152 20.08 -9.89 21.72
CA CYS A 152 18.93 -10.07 22.61
C CYS A 152 18.83 -9.06 23.77
N TRP A 153 19.74 -8.09 23.82
CA TRP A 153 19.71 -6.96 24.74
C TRP A 153 19.95 -5.67 23.95
N CYS A 154 19.33 -4.56 24.36
CA CYS A 154 19.31 -3.33 23.57
C CYS A 154 20.71 -2.73 23.35
N ASP A 155 21.63 -2.95 24.29
CA ASP A 155 22.98 -2.41 24.27
C ASP A 155 23.78 -2.95 23.07
N ALA A 156 23.47 -4.18 22.62
CA ALA A 156 24.08 -4.81 21.45
C ALA A 156 23.95 -3.95 20.19
N LEU A 157 22.93 -3.08 20.12
CA LEU A 157 22.69 -2.16 19.01
C LEU A 157 23.74 -1.04 18.91
N PHE A 158 24.45 -0.72 19.99
CA PHE A 158 25.68 0.06 19.89
C PHE A 158 26.84 -0.80 19.43
N MET A 159 26.99 -1.98 20.01
CA MET A 159 28.24 -2.75 19.95
C MET A 159 28.54 -3.25 18.53
N SER A 160 27.55 -3.83 17.87
CA SER A 160 27.77 -4.63 16.67
C SER A 160 27.28 -3.98 15.38
N PRO A 161 26.02 -3.52 15.24
CA PRO A 161 25.49 -3.01 13.96
C PRO A 161 26.38 -1.98 13.25
N PRO A 162 26.90 -0.93 13.93
CA PRO A 162 27.71 0.09 13.26
C PRO A 162 28.99 -0.45 12.62
N VAL A 163 29.58 -1.52 13.17
CA VAL A 163 30.76 -2.19 12.59
C VAL A 163 30.43 -2.65 11.18
N TRP A 164 29.27 -3.27 11.00
CA TRP A 164 28.85 -3.87 9.74
C TRP A 164 28.41 -2.84 8.70
N ALA A 165 27.71 -1.79 9.12
CA ALA A 165 27.36 -0.69 8.23
C ALA A 165 28.61 0.04 7.72
N GLN A 166 29.56 0.33 8.62
CA GLN A 166 30.84 0.92 8.24
C GLN A 166 31.66 -0.02 7.35
N LEU A 167 31.70 -1.33 7.66
CA LEU A 167 32.39 -2.32 6.84
C LEU A 167 31.80 -2.44 5.43
N SER A 168 30.47 -2.43 5.30
CA SER A 168 29.79 -2.35 3.99
C SER A 168 30.21 -1.10 3.22
N SER A 169 30.22 0.06 3.88
CA SER A 169 30.63 1.33 3.25
C SER A 169 32.10 1.33 2.79
N LEU A 170 33.01 0.75 3.58
CA LEU A 170 34.44 0.68 3.28
C LEU A 170 34.77 -0.38 2.21
N THR A 171 34.09 -1.52 2.21
CA THR A 171 34.35 -2.65 1.28
C THR A 171 33.50 -2.62 0.02
N LYS A 172 32.41 -1.82 0.02
CA LYS A 172 31.36 -1.79 -1.01
C LYS A 172 30.59 -3.11 -1.16
N ASP A 173 30.62 -3.98 -0.16
CA ASP A 173 29.91 -5.24 -0.16
C ASP A 173 28.62 -5.14 0.69
N PRO A 174 27.42 -5.16 0.07
CA PRO A 174 26.15 -4.90 0.76
C PRO A 174 25.81 -5.97 1.81
N LYS A 175 26.37 -7.18 1.72
CA LYS A 175 26.02 -8.31 2.60
C LYS A 175 26.19 -8.02 4.09
N TYR A 176 27.18 -7.17 4.44
CA TYR A 176 27.46 -6.81 5.83
C TYR A 176 26.30 -5.97 6.38
N LEU A 177 25.85 -4.99 5.60
CA LEU A 177 24.75 -4.11 5.97
C LEU A 177 23.42 -4.85 5.96
N GLU A 178 23.17 -5.72 4.98
CA GLU A 178 21.95 -6.55 4.92
C GLU A 178 21.80 -7.44 6.16
N TRP A 179 22.90 -8.03 6.62
CA TRP A 179 22.90 -8.84 7.84
C TRP A 179 22.61 -7.99 9.09
N ALA A 180 23.26 -6.83 9.20
CA ALA A 180 23.04 -5.93 10.33
C ALA A 180 21.64 -5.31 10.33
N ASP A 181 21.07 -4.99 9.16
CA ASP A 181 19.70 -4.48 9.04
C ASP A 181 18.69 -5.49 9.57
N ARG A 182 18.82 -6.75 9.15
CA ARG A 182 17.96 -7.84 9.59
C ARG A 182 18.01 -8.08 11.10
N GLU A 183 19.21 -8.14 11.68
CA GLU A 183 19.37 -8.34 13.13
C GLU A 183 18.94 -7.11 13.94
N TRP A 184 19.14 -5.88 13.43
CA TRP A 184 18.69 -4.65 14.10
C TRP A 184 17.16 -4.65 14.26
N TRP A 185 16.45 -4.90 13.16
CA TRP A 185 15.00 -4.94 13.19
C TRP A 185 14.48 -6.11 14.02
N THR A 186 15.22 -7.22 14.08
CA THR A 186 14.90 -8.32 14.98
C THR A 186 14.97 -7.94 16.46
N THR A 187 15.99 -7.20 16.87
CA THR A 187 16.06 -6.66 18.23
C THR A 187 14.96 -5.64 18.50
N THR A 188 14.65 -4.81 17.51
CA THR A 188 13.61 -3.78 17.60
C THR A 188 12.23 -4.40 17.77
N ASP A 189 11.91 -5.44 16.99
CA ASP A 189 10.63 -6.16 17.08
C ASP A 189 10.38 -6.74 18.47
N VAL A 190 11.44 -7.07 19.21
CA VAL A 190 11.35 -7.70 20.53
C VAL A 190 11.45 -6.68 21.67
N LEU A 191 12.39 -5.75 21.61
CA LEU A 191 12.78 -4.92 22.76
C LEU A 191 12.23 -3.49 22.74
N TYR A 192 11.78 -2.98 21.59
CA TYR A 192 11.25 -1.62 21.49
C TYR A 192 9.80 -1.56 22.00
N ASP A 193 9.54 -0.67 22.94
CA ASP A 193 8.20 -0.37 23.42
C ASP A 193 7.59 0.77 22.57
N PRO A 194 6.56 0.49 21.75
CA PRO A 194 5.98 1.50 20.87
C PRO A 194 5.25 2.62 21.62
N GLU A 195 4.79 2.39 22.86
CA GLU A 195 4.07 3.40 23.63
C GLU A 195 5.04 4.38 24.29
N ALA A 196 6.14 3.87 24.86
CA ALA A 196 7.15 4.70 25.49
C ALA A 196 8.14 5.30 24.48
N HIS A 197 8.24 4.73 23.28
CA HIS A 197 9.31 4.95 22.30
C HIS A 197 10.71 4.74 22.88
N LEU A 198 10.85 3.71 23.71
CA LEU A 198 12.07 3.36 24.41
C LEU A 198 12.30 1.85 24.33
N TYR A 199 13.56 1.43 24.44
CA TYR A 199 13.93 0.03 24.47
C TYR A 199 13.99 -0.49 25.90
N TYR A 200 13.31 -1.61 26.14
CA TYR A 200 13.64 -2.47 27.28
C TYR A 200 15.08 -2.96 27.12
N ARG A 201 15.79 -3.10 28.24
CA ARG A 201 17.17 -3.64 28.22
C ARG A 201 17.19 -5.03 27.61
N ASP A 202 16.29 -5.90 28.03
CA ASP A 202 16.07 -7.25 27.52
C ASP A 202 14.65 -7.71 27.88
N ASN A 203 14.30 -8.94 27.49
CA ASN A 203 12.97 -9.51 27.71
C ASN A 203 12.57 -9.71 29.19
N LYS A 204 13.52 -9.69 30.14
CA LYS A 204 13.23 -9.83 31.58
C LYS A 204 12.47 -8.61 32.13
N TYR A 205 12.51 -7.47 31.43
CA TYR A 205 11.92 -6.22 31.88
C TYR A 205 10.48 -5.99 31.41
N PHE A 206 9.94 -6.81 30.49
CA PHE A 206 8.58 -6.63 29.94
C PHE A 206 7.49 -6.61 31.01
N LYS A 207 7.61 -7.49 32.00
CA LYS A 207 6.63 -7.62 33.10
C LYS A 207 7.07 -6.93 34.39
N LYS A 208 8.32 -6.45 34.47
CA LYS A 208 8.81 -5.75 35.66
C LYS A 208 8.33 -4.31 35.65
N ARG A 209 8.08 -3.77 36.84
CA ARG A 209 7.70 -2.38 37.07
C ARG A 209 8.56 -1.80 38.17
N THR A 210 8.70 -0.49 38.19
CA THR A 210 9.29 0.23 39.33
C THR A 210 8.38 0.14 40.54
N GLU A 211 8.83 0.62 41.70
CA GLU A 211 8.02 0.65 42.93
C GLU A 211 6.75 1.49 42.76
N THR A 212 6.79 2.54 41.95
CA THR A 212 5.63 3.38 41.59
C THR A 212 4.78 2.78 40.46
N GLY A 213 5.08 1.56 39.99
CA GLY A 213 4.30 0.84 38.97
C GLY A 213 4.63 1.21 37.52
N ARG A 214 5.69 1.98 37.25
CA ARG A 214 6.07 2.42 35.88
C ARG A 214 6.87 1.35 35.14
N LYS A 215 6.82 1.37 33.81
CA LYS A 215 7.70 0.51 32.96
C LYS A 215 9.17 0.89 33.19
N ILE A 216 10.05 -0.11 33.26
CA ILE A 216 11.49 0.10 33.53
C ILE A 216 12.24 0.29 32.21
N PHE A 217 12.57 1.54 31.88
CA PHE A 217 13.48 1.87 30.79
C PHE A 217 14.77 2.46 31.32
N TRP A 218 15.87 1.78 31.04
CA TRP A 218 17.19 2.16 31.52
C TRP A 218 17.81 3.22 30.61
N ALA A 219 18.25 4.34 31.21
CA ALA A 219 18.82 5.46 30.45
C ALA A 219 20.04 5.06 29.62
N ARG A 220 21.03 4.37 30.22
CA ARG A 220 22.21 3.94 29.45
C ARG A 220 21.87 2.89 28.39
N GLY A 221 20.93 1.98 28.65
CA GLY A 221 20.43 1.03 27.63
C GLY A 221 19.92 1.75 26.39
N ASN A 222 19.05 2.75 26.59
CA ASN A 222 18.55 3.59 25.50
C ASN A 222 19.66 4.47 24.90
N GLY A 223 20.60 4.93 25.71
CA GLY A 223 21.79 5.66 25.25
C GLY A 223 22.62 4.84 24.27
N TRP A 224 22.81 3.55 24.53
CA TRP A 224 23.47 2.64 23.59
C TRP A 224 22.75 2.55 22.26
N VAL A 225 21.43 2.35 22.29
CA VAL A 225 20.62 2.30 21.07
C VAL A 225 20.78 3.59 20.26
N ILE A 226 20.71 4.76 20.90
CA ILE A 226 20.90 6.05 20.22
C ILE A 226 22.30 6.17 19.63
N GLY A 227 23.34 5.87 20.41
CA GLY A 227 24.73 5.93 19.93
C GLY A 227 24.97 5.01 18.74
N GLY A 228 24.36 3.83 18.75
CA GLY A 228 24.41 2.86 17.64
C GLY A 228 23.61 3.33 16.42
N LEU A 229 22.40 3.85 16.64
CA LEU A 229 21.48 4.29 15.60
C LEU A 229 22.06 5.43 14.76
N VAL A 230 22.64 6.45 15.40
CA VAL A 230 23.23 7.58 14.65
C VAL A 230 24.49 7.16 13.89
N ARG A 231 25.27 6.21 14.42
CA ARG A 231 26.43 5.65 13.71
C ARG A 231 26.01 4.71 12.58
N MET A 232 24.93 3.94 12.74
CA MET A 232 24.32 3.16 11.65
C MET A 232 23.88 4.08 10.52
N LEU A 233 23.16 5.15 10.88
CA LEU A 233 22.69 6.15 9.94
C LEU A 233 23.87 6.76 9.15
N ASP A 234 24.93 7.22 9.82
CA ASP A 234 26.13 7.80 9.18
C ASP A 234 26.68 6.98 7.99
N TYR A 235 26.52 5.64 8.00
CA TYR A 235 26.99 4.73 6.97
C TYR A 235 25.88 4.06 6.14
N LEU A 236 24.61 4.38 6.38
CA LEU A 236 23.47 3.81 5.66
C LEU A 236 23.29 4.53 4.29
N PRO A 237 23.22 3.80 3.16
CA PRO A 237 23.00 4.40 1.84
C PRO A 237 21.70 5.21 1.74
N ALA A 238 21.70 6.28 0.94
CA ALA A 238 20.58 7.21 0.83
C ALA A 238 19.29 6.57 0.26
N ASP A 239 19.46 5.56 -0.58
CA ASP A 239 18.44 4.77 -1.26
C ASP A 239 18.14 3.42 -0.57
N HIS A 240 18.75 3.15 0.58
CA HIS A 240 18.54 1.89 1.29
C HIS A 240 17.06 1.73 1.71
N PRO A 241 16.41 0.58 1.46
CA PRO A 241 14.98 0.39 1.68
C PRO A 241 14.54 0.62 3.14
N SER A 242 15.38 0.22 4.10
CA SER A 242 15.12 0.41 5.54
C SER A 242 15.43 1.82 6.06
N ARG A 243 15.99 2.74 5.24
CA ARG A 243 16.40 4.09 5.70
C ARG A 243 15.25 4.88 6.31
N GLY A 244 14.06 4.81 5.70
CA GLY A 244 12.86 5.46 6.25
C GLY A 244 12.49 4.93 7.64
N LYS A 245 12.68 3.63 7.89
CA LYS A 245 12.39 3.00 9.19
C LYS A 245 13.38 3.47 10.27
N TYR A 246 14.68 3.53 9.98
CA TYR A 246 15.69 4.02 10.93
C TYR A 246 15.50 5.50 11.28
N LEU A 247 15.20 6.34 10.27
CA LEU A 247 14.95 7.76 10.50
C LEU A 247 13.73 7.99 11.38
N ALA A 248 12.67 7.20 11.19
CA ALA A 248 11.47 7.28 11.99
C ALA A 248 11.74 6.79 13.44
N LEU A 249 12.38 5.62 13.63
CA LEU A 249 12.81 5.14 14.94
C LEU A 249 13.67 6.17 15.70
N TYR A 250 14.64 6.78 15.02
CA TYR A 250 15.47 7.84 15.57
C TYR A 250 14.63 9.02 16.04
N HIS A 251 13.72 9.49 15.19
CA HIS A 251 12.86 10.64 15.48
C HIS A 251 11.99 10.40 16.72
N ASP A 252 11.39 9.22 16.88
CA ASP A 252 10.55 8.90 18.05
C ASP A 252 11.32 8.86 19.35
N MET A 253 12.46 8.17 19.35
CA MET A 253 13.30 8.09 20.54
C MET A 253 13.78 9.49 20.94
N MET A 254 14.16 10.35 19.98
CA MET A 254 14.58 11.73 20.29
C MET A 254 13.45 12.54 20.94
N HIS A 255 12.22 12.44 20.43
CA HIS A 255 11.07 13.16 21.01
C HIS A 255 10.66 12.61 22.38
N ALA A 256 10.73 11.30 22.60
CA ALA A 256 10.49 10.72 23.91
C ALA A 256 11.55 11.16 24.92
N LEU A 257 12.83 11.10 24.55
CA LEU A 257 13.92 11.51 25.41
C LEU A 257 13.86 13.00 25.76
N LEU A 258 13.51 13.86 24.79
CA LEU A 258 13.31 15.30 25.03
C LEU A 258 12.29 15.55 26.16
N LYS A 259 11.15 14.84 26.14
CA LYS A 259 10.10 14.96 27.18
C LYS A 259 10.57 14.47 28.55
N LEU A 260 11.54 13.58 28.60
CA LEU A 260 12.05 12.96 29.82
C LEU A 260 13.30 13.67 30.37
N GLN A 261 13.75 14.77 29.73
CA GLN A 261 14.82 15.58 30.28
C GLN A 261 14.35 16.26 31.56
N ASN A 262 15.14 16.16 32.62
CA ASN A 262 14.76 16.74 33.90
C ASN A 262 15.09 18.23 33.98
N PRO A 263 14.54 18.95 34.97
CA PRO A 263 14.80 20.38 35.14
C PRO A 263 16.27 20.77 35.28
N ASP A 264 17.15 19.88 35.76
CA ASP A 264 18.60 20.11 35.86
C ASP A 264 19.38 19.78 34.57
N GLY A 265 18.71 19.29 33.52
CA GLY A 265 19.31 18.94 32.24
C GLY A 265 19.77 17.49 32.09
N LEU A 266 19.85 16.72 33.18
CA LEU A 266 20.29 15.32 33.16
C LEU A 266 19.11 14.35 33.02
N TRP A 267 19.38 13.13 32.56
CA TRP A 267 18.46 12.00 32.66
C TRP A 267 18.85 11.10 33.83
N ARG A 268 17.86 10.47 34.46
CA ARG A 268 18.06 9.57 35.61
C ARG A 268 18.25 8.16 35.08
N THR A 269 18.77 7.26 35.90
CA THR A 269 18.98 5.87 35.46
C THR A 269 17.69 5.18 35.05
N SER A 270 16.57 5.49 35.70
CA SER A 270 15.22 5.14 35.27
C SER A 270 14.59 6.31 34.51
N LEU A 271 14.18 6.08 33.27
CA LEU A 271 13.67 7.14 32.38
C LEU A 271 12.22 7.56 32.69
N LEU A 272 11.36 6.60 33.06
CA LEU A 272 9.93 6.87 33.32
C LEU A 272 9.57 7.02 34.80
N ASP A 273 10.56 6.84 35.67
CA ASP A 273 10.43 6.99 37.11
C ASP A 273 11.69 7.63 37.68
N PRO A 274 11.89 8.94 37.42
CA PRO A 274 13.07 9.65 37.88
C PRO A 274 12.98 9.90 39.39
N GLU A 275 13.38 8.90 40.18
CA GLU A 275 13.51 9.06 41.63
C GLU A 275 14.85 9.71 42.02
N GLY A 276 14.82 10.63 42.99
CA GLY A 276 15.98 11.31 43.55
C GLY A 276 16.54 12.48 42.71
N ASN A 277 17.45 13.24 43.32
CA ASN A 277 18.05 14.45 42.72
C ASN A 277 19.33 14.17 41.88
N ILE A 278 19.68 12.91 41.62
CA ILE A 278 20.98 12.56 41.06
C ILE A 278 20.82 12.07 39.60
N GLY A 279 21.14 12.95 38.65
CA GLY A 279 21.24 12.59 37.24
C GLY A 279 22.43 11.69 36.92
N GLU A 280 22.35 10.92 35.84
CA GLU A 280 23.37 9.96 35.41
C GLU A 280 24.09 10.42 34.13
N SER A 281 25.42 10.46 34.18
CA SER A 281 26.25 11.12 33.15
C SER A 281 26.35 10.34 31.85
N SER A 282 26.41 9.01 31.86
CA SER A 282 26.67 8.23 30.62
C SER A 282 25.48 8.18 29.67
N GLY A 283 24.28 7.88 30.18
CA GLY A 283 23.04 7.93 29.39
C GLY A 283 22.78 9.33 28.87
N THR A 284 22.91 10.34 29.74
CA THR A 284 22.79 11.76 29.34
C THR A 284 23.77 12.13 28.23
N SER A 285 25.03 11.69 28.31
CA SER A 285 26.02 11.96 27.26
C SER A 285 25.61 11.37 25.91
N PHE A 286 25.08 10.15 25.87
CA PHE A 286 24.58 9.57 24.62
C PHE A 286 23.36 10.29 24.06
N PHE A 287 22.44 10.77 24.91
CA PHE A 287 21.28 11.54 24.47
C PHE A 287 21.69 12.90 23.90
N VAL A 288 22.60 13.62 24.57
CA VAL A 288 23.17 14.88 24.07
C VAL A 288 23.89 14.65 22.74
N TYR A 289 24.68 13.57 22.62
CA TYR A 289 25.31 13.16 21.36
C TYR A 289 24.28 12.94 20.24
N GLY A 290 23.25 12.15 20.49
CA GLY A 290 22.21 11.84 19.51
C GLY A 290 21.39 13.06 19.07
N MET A 291 21.03 13.93 20.00
CA MET A 291 20.29 15.17 19.70
C MET A 291 21.15 16.17 18.92
N ALA A 292 22.41 16.39 19.34
CA ALA A 292 23.33 17.27 18.63
C ALA A 292 23.60 16.77 17.20
N TRP A 293 23.80 15.46 17.03
CA TRP A 293 23.97 14.83 15.71
C TRP A 293 22.81 15.12 14.75
N GLY A 294 21.56 15.08 15.26
CA GLY A 294 20.35 15.32 14.46
C GLY A 294 20.12 16.78 14.11
N VAL A 295 20.37 17.68 15.06
CA VAL A 295 20.31 19.13 14.80
C VAL A 295 21.33 19.52 13.72
N ASN A 296 22.57 19.03 13.84
CA ASN A 296 23.64 19.29 12.87
C ASN A 296 23.31 18.83 11.44
N ARG A 297 22.38 17.88 11.28
CA ARG A 297 21.98 17.28 10.00
C ARG A 297 20.60 17.75 9.50
N GLY A 298 19.94 18.66 10.22
CA GLY A 298 18.61 19.15 9.88
C GLY A 298 17.50 18.10 10.05
N LEU A 299 17.75 17.04 10.81
CA LEU A 299 16.77 15.97 11.10
C LEU A 299 15.91 16.29 12.33
N LEU A 300 16.39 17.18 13.21
CA LEU A 300 15.67 17.66 14.38
C LEU A 300 15.54 19.19 14.31
N PRO A 301 14.38 19.78 14.63
CA PRO A 301 14.22 21.23 14.69
C PRO A 301 15.16 21.86 15.72
N ALA A 302 16.06 22.74 15.27
CA ALA A 302 17.06 23.37 16.13
C ALA A 302 16.42 24.14 17.31
N ASP A 303 15.35 24.90 17.05
CA ASP A 303 14.66 25.69 18.07
C ASP A 303 14.09 24.84 19.22
N THR A 304 13.81 23.56 18.95
CA THR A 304 13.27 22.62 19.94
C THR A 304 14.37 21.83 20.65
N PHE A 305 15.34 21.31 19.91
CA PHE A 305 16.32 20.37 20.46
C PHE A 305 17.63 21.03 20.91
N GLN A 306 18.04 22.15 20.31
CA GLN A 306 19.27 22.85 20.69
C GLN A 306 19.27 23.31 22.16
N PRO A 307 18.16 23.84 22.73
CA PRO A 307 18.12 24.16 24.16
C PRO A 307 18.36 22.95 25.06
N ALA A 308 17.78 21.79 24.71
CA ALA A 308 17.95 20.54 25.47
C ALA A 308 19.39 20.03 25.41
N VAL A 309 20.03 20.11 24.23
CA VAL A 309 21.45 19.79 24.02
C VAL A 309 22.35 20.65 24.90
N ILE A 310 22.16 21.98 24.87
CA ILE A 310 22.96 22.93 25.65
C ILE A 310 22.80 22.68 27.14
N LYS A 311 21.55 22.50 27.60
CA LYS A 311 21.23 22.24 28.99
C LYS A 311 21.88 20.94 29.50
N GLY A 312 21.74 19.86 28.73
CA GLY A 312 22.36 18.58 29.07
C GLY A 312 23.88 18.65 29.09
N TRP A 313 24.50 19.34 28.12
CA TRP A 313 25.94 19.54 28.08
C TRP A 313 26.46 20.35 29.28
N ASN A 314 25.81 21.47 29.61
CA ASN A 314 26.19 22.29 30.75
C ASN A 314 26.10 21.51 32.06
N ALA A 315 25.05 20.70 32.24
CA ALA A 315 24.90 19.83 33.40
C ALA A 315 25.98 18.74 33.47
N LEU A 316 26.33 18.12 32.34
CA LEU A 316 27.44 17.15 32.28
C LEU A 316 28.78 17.79 32.66
N CYS A 317 29.02 19.05 32.26
CA CYS A 317 30.26 19.75 32.60
C CYS A 317 30.40 19.99 34.12
N GLN A 318 29.29 20.14 34.84
CA GLN A 318 29.31 20.25 36.31
C GLN A 318 29.69 18.93 37.00
N ASN A 319 29.52 17.80 36.31
CA ASN A 319 29.90 16.48 36.81
C ASN A 319 31.40 16.16 36.61
N ILE A 320 32.16 17.04 35.93
CA ILE A 320 33.62 16.92 35.79
C ILE A 320 34.27 17.36 37.10
N GLN A 321 34.89 16.42 37.79
CA GLN A 321 35.63 16.68 39.03
C GLN A 321 36.85 17.58 38.76
N ALA A 322 37.38 18.22 39.81
CA ALA A 322 38.57 19.07 39.70
C ALA A 322 39.75 18.37 39.00
N THR A 323 39.92 17.07 39.26
CA THR A 323 40.94 16.20 38.65
C THR A 323 40.77 15.96 37.15
N GLY A 324 39.60 16.27 36.57
CA GLY A 324 39.23 15.92 35.20
C GLY A 324 38.40 14.64 35.08
N MET A 325 38.21 13.89 36.17
CA MET A 325 37.34 12.70 36.17
C MET A 325 35.88 13.07 35.88
N LEU A 326 35.23 12.39 34.94
CA LEU A 326 33.79 12.46 34.80
C LEU A 326 33.11 11.59 35.87
N GLY A 327 32.40 12.24 36.79
CA GLY A 327 31.63 11.60 37.86
C GLY A 327 30.19 11.29 37.46
N TYR A 328 29.43 10.70 38.39
CA TYR A 328 28.02 10.31 38.21
C TYR A 328 27.78 9.36 37.04
N VAL A 329 28.79 8.58 36.68
CA VAL A 329 28.63 7.47 35.74
C VAL A 329 28.23 6.24 36.55
N GLN A 330 27.09 5.65 36.23
CA GLN A 330 26.68 4.40 36.87
C GLN A 330 27.65 3.29 36.45
N LYS A 331 28.09 2.44 37.39
CA LYS A 331 28.96 1.28 37.11
C LYS A 331 28.29 0.26 36.18
N ILE A 332 29.06 -0.69 35.65
CA ILE A 332 28.54 -1.80 34.82
C ILE A 332 27.35 -2.47 35.51
N GLY A 333 26.27 -2.67 34.78
CA GLY A 333 25.04 -3.28 35.28
C GLY A 333 24.07 -3.55 34.15
N GLU A 334 22.95 -4.19 34.49
CA GLU A 334 21.87 -4.54 33.55
C GLU A 334 20.53 -3.86 33.84
N ALA A 335 20.51 -2.91 34.78
CA ALA A 335 19.32 -2.22 35.27
C ALA A 335 19.67 -0.80 35.73
N PRO A 336 18.67 0.06 36.02
CA PRO A 336 18.89 1.27 36.81
C PRO A 336 19.59 0.97 38.15
N GLY A 337 20.45 1.88 38.59
CA GLY A 337 21.22 1.74 39.82
C GLY A 337 21.86 3.06 40.24
N GLY A 338 22.56 3.06 41.38
CA GLY A 338 23.16 4.28 41.93
C GLY A 338 24.37 4.80 41.14
N ALA A 339 24.45 6.13 41.03
CA ALA A 339 25.63 6.86 40.56
C ALA A 339 25.92 8.01 41.53
N GLY A 340 27.18 8.36 41.72
CA GLY A 340 27.59 9.43 42.63
C GLY A 340 28.80 10.20 42.11
N PRO A 341 29.22 11.27 42.79
CA PRO A 341 30.28 12.16 42.30
C PRO A 341 31.61 11.45 42.02
N ARG A 342 31.87 10.34 42.72
CA ARG A 342 33.09 9.52 42.56
C ARG A 342 32.90 8.26 41.71
N SER A 343 31.72 8.01 41.15
CA SER A 343 31.50 6.86 40.27
C SER A 343 31.82 7.23 38.82
N THR A 344 32.72 6.46 38.21
CA THR A 344 33.21 6.68 36.85
C THR A 344 33.39 5.34 36.14
N GLU A 345 33.26 5.34 34.81
CA GLU A 345 33.58 4.21 33.93
C GLU A 345 34.05 4.73 32.58
N VAL A 346 34.92 3.96 31.91
CA VAL A 346 35.58 4.36 30.65
C VAL A 346 34.58 4.66 29.53
N TYR A 347 33.48 3.93 29.46
CA TYR A 347 32.43 4.20 28.46
C TYR A 347 31.71 5.53 28.71
N GLY A 348 31.61 5.99 29.97
CA GLY A 348 31.00 7.29 30.31
C GLY A 348 31.87 8.43 29.80
N SER A 349 33.18 8.36 30.03
CA SER A 349 34.17 9.28 29.45
C SER A 349 34.07 9.28 27.92
N GLY A 350 33.95 8.11 27.30
CA GLY A 350 33.76 7.99 25.84
C GLY A 350 32.49 8.64 25.31
N ALA A 351 31.35 8.39 25.94
CA ALA A 351 30.08 9.01 25.58
C ALA A 351 30.13 10.54 25.68
N PHE A 352 30.78 11.08 26.73
CA PHE A 352 30.99 12.51 26.90
C PHE A 352 31.81 13.12 25.75
N LEU A 353 32.87 12.44 25.31
CA LEU A 353 33.66 12.86 24.15
C LEU A 353 32.87 12.83 22.85
N LEU A 354 31.97 11.86 22.66
CA LEU A 354 31.08 11.82 21.50
C LEU A 354 30.15 13.04 21.46
N ALA A 355 29.54 13.37 22.60
CA ALA A 355 28.67 14.53 22.75
C ALA A 355 29.42 15.84 22.45
N GLY A 356 30.58 16.04 23.07
CA GLY A 356 31.39 17.24 22.87
C GLY A 356 31.84 17.41 21.42
N ALA A 357 32.18 16.32 20.73
CA ALA A 357 32.58 16.37 19.33
C ALA A 357 31.44 16.84 18.41
N GLU A 358 30.20 16.37 18.61
CA GLU A 358 29.05 16.85 17.83
C GLU A 358 28.67 18.29 18.17
N ILE A 359 28.82 18.71 19.43
CA ILE A 359 28.60 20.13 19.80
C ILE A 359 29.62 21.03 19.10
N ILE A 360 30.91 20.65 19.07
CA ILE A 360 31.92 21.41 18.31
C ILE A 360 31.55 21.48 16.83
N ARG A 361 31.08 20.38 16.22
CA ARG A 361 30.64 20.38 14.80
C ARG A 361 29.46 21.29 14.50
N GLY A 362 28.56 21.46 15.48
CA GLY A 362 27.44 22.40 15.37
C GLY A 362 27.87 23.85 15.51
N LEU A 363 28.86 24.12 16.37
CA LEU A 363 29.39 25.47 16.61
C LEU A 363 30.45 25.91 15.58
N ASP A 364 31.17 24.96 14.99
CA ASP A 364 32.21 25.17 13.97
C ASP A 364 31.99 24.22 12.79
N PRO A 365 31.29 24.68 11.73
CA PRO A 365 31.03 23.89 10.53
C PRO A 365 32.29 23.35 9.84
N SER A 366 33.46 23.96 10.03
CA SER A 366 34.72 23.47 9.44
C SER A 366 35.14 22.09 10.00
N LYS A 367 34.59 21.69 11.15
CA LYS A 367 34.87 20.41 11.83
C LYS A 367 33.89 19.29 11.45
N GLN A 368 32.92 19.56 10.57
CA GLN A 368 31.97 18.54 10.12
C GLN A 368 32.67 17.37 9.43
N LYS A 369 32.18 16.15 9.67
CA LYS A 369 32.71 14.93 9.05
C LYS A 369 32.42 14.94 7.54
N LYS A 370 33.41 14.56 6.74
CA LYS A 370 33.28 14.40 5.27
C LYS A 370 33.03 12.94 4.91
N GLY A 371 32.37 12.70 3.78
CA GLY A 371 32.17 11.35 3.22
C GLY A 371 31.09 10.49 3.90
N LEU A 372 30.25 11.10 4.75
CA LEU A 372 29.06 10.46 5.32
C LEU A 372 27.82 10.69 4.42
N THR A 373 26.79 9.87 4.61
CA THR A 373 25.52 10.03 3.89
C THR A 373 24.86 11.38 4.20
N SER A 374 24.42 12.12 3.18
CA SER A 374 23.67 13.37 3.34
C SER A 374 22.18 13.14 3.64
N TYR A 375 21.62 13.99 4.49
CA TYR A 375 20.19 13.99 4.88
C TYR A 375 19.45 15.26 4.46
N GLN A 376 20.11 16.15 3.71
CA GLN A 376 19.48 17.36 3.21
C GLN A 376 18.30 17.00 2.30
N GLY A 377 17.09 17.44 2.67
CA GLY A 377 15.85 17.10 1.96
C GLY A 377 15.24 15.72 2.30
N ALA A 378 15.79 14.97 3.26
CA ALA A 378 15.20 13.72 3.72
C ALA A 378 13.84 14.00 4.41
N LYS A 379 12.75 13.51 3.83
CA LYS A 379 11.43 13.55 4.47
C LYS A 379 11.36 12.44 5.51
N ILE A 380 11.28 12.82 6.78
CA ILE A 380 10.94 11.90 7.86
C ILE A 380 9.48 11.49 7.63
N LYS A 381 9.26 10.25 7.17
CA LYS A 381 7.91 9.68 7.17
C LYS A 381 7.41 9.69 8.61
N ALA A 382 6.12 9.99 8.80
CA ALA A 382 5.47 10.15 10.10
C ALA A 382 5.97 9.11 11.15
N PRO A 383 6.05 9.50 12.44
CA PRO A 383 6.71 8.75 13.50
C PRO A 383 6.48 7.22 13.48
N PHE A 384 7.58 6.48 13.66
CA PHE A 384 7.66 5.04 13.92
C PHE A 384 6.99 4.70 15.25
N LEU A 385 5.74 4.23 15.11
CA LEU A 385 4.90 3.69 16.17
C LEU A 385 4.38 4.72 17.17
N ASN A 386 4.15 5.96 16.72
CA ASN A 386 3.10 6.79 17.27
C ASN A 386 2.04 6.98 16.19
N ALA A 387 1.14 6.01 16.04
CA ALA A 387 -0.13 6.34 15.42
C ALA A 387 -0.84 7.22 16.45
N LYS A 388 -0.65 8.55 16.34
CA LYS A 388 -1.44 9.53 17.10
C LYS A 388 -2.88 9.02 17.14
N PRO A 389 -3.59 9.15 18.27
CA PRO A 389 -5.01 8.86 18.32
C PRO A 389 -5.67 9.44 17.07
N ARG A 390 -6.18 8.53 16.24
CA ARG A 390 -6.83 8.88 14.98
C ARG A 390 -7.98 7.93 14.73
N VAL A 391 -9.01 8.43 14.08
CA VAL A 391 -10.08 7.60 13.55
C VAL A 391 -9.57 6.87 12.31
N VAL A 392 -9.95 5.61 12.15
CA VAL A 392 -9.65 4.79 10.96
C VAL A 392 -10.91 4.00 10.61
N ALA A 393 -11.27 3.95 9.33
CA ALA A 393 -12.27 3.04 8.80
C ALA A 393 -11.78 2.50 7.45
N ARG A 394 -11.80 1.19 7.26
CA ARG A 394 -11.38 0.58 5.99
C ARG A 394 -11.99 -0.79 5.73
N PHE A 395 -11.91 -1.17 4.48
CA PHE A 395 -12.10 -2.54 4.04
C PHE A 395 -10.86 -3.39 4.31
N VAL A 396 -11.08 -4.64 4.69
CA VAL A 396 -10.06 -5.61 5.13
C VAL A 396 -10.17 -6.88 4.29
N PRO A 397 -9.78 -6.83 3.00
CA PRO A 397 -9.83 -7.99 2.12
C PRO A 397 -8.94 -9.14 2.62
N GLU A 398 -7.84 -8.82 3.31
CA GLU A 398 -6.93 -9.82 3.87
C GLU A 398 -7.56 -10.70 4.96
N ARG A 399 -8.70 -10.29 5.54
CA ARG A 399 -9.52 -11.12 6.41
C ARG A 399 -10.93 -11.21 5.83
N SER A 400 -11.07 -11.99 4.77
CA SER A 400 -12.37 -12.42 4.21
C SER A 400 -13.37 -11.26 4.04
N ASP A 401 -12.91 -10.16 3.46
CA ASP A 401 -13.73 -8.98 3.17
C ASP A 401 -14.36 -8.32 4.42
N ASP A 402 -13.73 -8.34 5.59
CA ASP A 402 -14.22 -7.56 6.72
C ASP A 402 -14.27 -6.06 6.40
N PHE A 403 -15.14 -5.31 7.09
CA PHE A 403 -15.02 -3.86 7.19
C PHE A 403 -14.81 -3.47 8.64
N ALA A 404 -13.72 -2.77 8.93
CA ALA A 404 -13.31 -2.45 10.29
C ALA A 404 -13.17 -0.94 10.49
N TRP A 405 -13.53 -0.47 11.68
CA TRP A 405 -13.43 0.94 12.06
C TRP A 405 -13.07 1.10 13.52
N GLU A 406 -12.32 2.15 13.84
CA GLU A 406 -11.86 2.44 15.18
C GLU A 406 -11.60 3.93 15.41
N ASN A 407 -11.61 4.35 16.67
CA ASN A 407 -11.04 5.59 17.15
C ASN A 407 -10.10 5.29 18.33
N ASP A 408 -9.81 6.25 19.17
CA ASP A 408 -9.00 6.11 20.39
C ASP A 408 -9.65 5.24 21.48
N LEU A 409 -10.98 5.12 21.51
CA LEU A 409 -11.68 4.45 22.59
C LEU A 409 -12.27 3.09 22.21
N ILE A 410 -12.67 2.91 20.95
CA ILE A 410 -13.43 1.75 20.49
C ILE A 410 -12.93 1.25 19.13
N ALA A 411 -13.03 -0.06 18.88
CA ALA A 411 -12.84 -0.68 17.59
C ALA A 411 -13.95 -1.69 17.31
N PHE A 412 -14.29 -1.82 16.03
CA PHE A 412 -15.33 -2.69 15.54
C PHE A 412 -14.97 -3.28 14.20
N ARG A 413 -15.61 -4.40 13.88
CA ARG A 413 -15.73 -4.90 12.51
C ARG A 413 -17.14 -5.39 12.20
N THR A 414 -17.42 -5.54 10.92
CA THR A 414 -18.56 -6.30 10.39
C THR A 414 -18.11 -7.07 9.16
N TYR A 415 -18.90 -8.05 8.74
CA TYR A 415 -18.45 -9.11 7.82
C TYR A 415 -18.92 -8.85 6.39
N GLY A 416 -18.04 -9.05 5.41
CA GLY A 416 -18.33 -8.84 3.99
C GLY A 416 -18.58 -10.11 3.19
N ALA A 417 -18.64 -9.94 1.88
CA ALA A 417 -19.19 -10.93 0.96
C ALA A 417 -18.47 -12.29 0.99
N ALA A 418 -17.15 -12.34 1.24
CA ALA A 418 -16.43 -13.61 1.36
C ALA A 418 -16.90 -14.51 2.52
N LEU A 419 -17.57 -13.97 3.54
CA LEU A 419 -18.14 -14.74 4.66
C LEU A 419 -19.64 -15.06 4.50
N ARG A 420 -20.26 -14.72 3.35
CA ARG A 420 -21.72 -14.81 3.14
C ARG A 420 -22.31 -16.23 3.26
N SER A 421 -21.50 -17.27 3.04
CA SER A 421 -21.87 -18.68 3.20
C SER A 421 -21.62 -19.22 4.61
N GLY A 422 -21.00 -18.41 5.47
CA GLY A 422 -20.67 -18.74 6.85
C GLY A 422 -21.83 -18.54 7.81
N THR A 423 -21.49 -18.47 9.10
CA THR A 423 -22.45 -18.18 10.18
C THR A 423 -22.55 -16.69 10.50
N GLU A 424 -21.59 -15.92 10.03
CA GLU A 424 -21.43 -14.48 10.16
C GLU A 424 -22.43 -13.74 9.26
N ASP A 425 -22.99 -12.65 9.77
CA ASP A 425 -24.01 -11.87 9.08
C ASP A 425 -23.89 -10.35 9.36
N SER A 426 -24.96 -9.57 9.34
CA SER A 426 -24.88 -8.11 9.55
C SER A 426 -24.69 -7.65 11.01
N GLY A 427 -24.29 -8.53 11.92
CA GLY A 427 -23.92 -8.17 13.29
C GLY A 427 -22.61 -7.37 13.38
N PHE A 428 -22.44 -6.64 14.49
CA PHE A 428 -21.21 -5.88 14.78
C PHE A 428 -20.37 -6.55 15.85
N ASP A 429 -19.09 -6.72 15.53
CA ASP A 429 -18.10 -7.35 16.37
C ASP A 429 -17.29 -6.27 17.11
N ALA A 430 -17.24 -6.35 18.44
CA ALA A 430 -16.60 -5.33 19.28
C ALA A 430 -15.19 -5.77 19.67
N TRP A 431 -14.19 -5.04 19.20
CA TRP A 431 -12.78 -5.29 19.50
C TRP A 431 -12.35 -4.41 20.67
N LEU A 432 -11.96 -5.01 21.80
CA LEU A 432 -11.71 -4.34 23.07
C LEU A 432 -10.34 -3.67 23.06
N LYS A 433 -10.29 -2.34 23.13
CA LYS A 433 -9.04 -1.57 23.06
C LYS A 433 -8.53 -1.11 24.42
N ARG A 434 -7.23 -1.25 24.64
CA ARG A 434 -6.50 -0.70 25.80
C ARG A 434 -5.74 0.57 25.46
N VAL A 435 -5.27 0.69 24.21
CA VAL A 435 -4.44 1.82 23.75
C VAL A 435 -5.22 2.79 22.86
N PRO A 436 -4.89 4.10 22.90
CA PRO A 436 -5.60 5.11 22.10
C PRO A 436 -5.13 5.19 20.64
N SER A 437 -4.09 4.44 20.27
CA SER A 437 -3.61 4.35 18.89
C SER A 437 -4.46 3.37 18.07
N PRO A 438 -4.56 3.53 16.74
CA PRO A 438 -5.13 2.52 15.86
C PRO A 438 -4.45 1.15 15.99
N VAL A 439 -5.24 0.09 16.14
CA VAL A 439 -4.77 -1.30 16.31
C VAL A 439 -5.25 -2.24 15.20
N VAL A 440 -6.29 -1.89 14.44
CA VAL A 440 -6.96 -2.78 13.49
C VAL A 440 -5.98 -3.34 12.46
N ASP A 441 -5.20 -2.48 11.80
CA ASP A 441 -4.20 -2.91 10.79
C ASP A 441 -3.11 -3.78 11.38
N LYS A 442 -2.64 -3.39 12.57
CA LYS A 442 -1.59 -4.11 13.26
C LYS A 442 -2.06 -5.51 13.63
N TRP A 443 -3.25 -5.63 14.20
CA TRP A 443 -3.83 -6.89 14.65
C TRP A 443 -4.09 -7.84 13.49
N TYR A 444 -4.70 -7.38 12.39
CA TYR A 444 -4.87 -8.21 11.19
C TYR A 444 -3.53 -8.66 10.60
N LEU A 445 -2.54 -7.77 10.52
CA LEU A 445 -1.21 -8.10 10.01
C LEU A 445 -0.49 -9.13 10.91
N GLU A 446 -0.60 -8.98 12.23
CA GLU A 446 0.02 -9.88 13.21
C GLU A 446 -0.65 -11.26 13.23
N ASP A 447 -1.96 -11.33 13.01
CA ASP A 447 -2.74 -12.57 12.94
C ASP A 447 -2.64 -13.27 11.57
N ALA A 448 -2.42 -12.55 10.47
CA ALA A 448 -2.25 -13.14 9.13
C ALA A 448 -0.81 -13.64 8.87
N LYS A 449 0.17 -13.25 9.68
CA LYS A 449 1.57 -13.65 9.51
C LYS A 449 1.77 -15.12 9.84
N VAL A 450 1.76 -15.96 8.80
CA VAL A 450 2.31 -17.32 8.88
C VAL A 450 3.83 -17.21 8.90
N LEU A 451 4.41 -17.45 10.07
CA LEU A 451 5.86 -17.41 10.25
C LEU A 451 6.52 -18.64 9.58
N PRO A 452 7.67 -18.48 8.92
CA PRO A 452 8.45 -19.65 8.50
C PRO A 452 8.84 -20.45 9.75
N TYR A 453 8.39 -21.72 9.79
CA TYR A 453 8.73 -22.77 10.76
C TYR A 453 7.86 -22.93 12.04
N GLY A 454 6.62 -22.44 12.10
CA GLY A 454 5.67 -22.86 13.16
C GLY A 454 4.28 -22.18 13.14
N ASN A 455 3.25 -22.94 13.53
CA ASN A 455 1.81 -22.62 13.47
C ASN A 455 1.31 -21.62 14.54
N VAL A 456 2.03 -20.56 14.88
CA VAL A 456 1.49 -19.57 15.83
C VAL A 456 1.60 -18.17 15.27
N ASN A 457 0.49 -17.72 14.68
CA ASN A 457 0.25 -16.32 14.38
C ASN A 457 0.02 -15.59 15.72
N LYS A 458 0.38 -14.31 15.83
CA LYS A 458 0.06 -13.52 17.03
C LYS A 458 -1.41 -13.12 16.93
N SER A 459 -2.28 -14.03 17.37
CA SER A 459 -3.70 -13.86 17.17
C SER A 459 -4.24 -12.71 18.00
N TYR A 460 -5.03 -11.85 17.35
CA TYR A 460 -5.73 -10.74 17.99
C TYR A 460 -6.86 -11.21 18.91
N HIS A 461 -7.17 -12.51 18.95
CA HIS A 461 -8.09 -13.12 19.94
C HIS A 461 -7.50 -13.29 21.34
N HIS A 462 -6.23 -12.91 21.56
CA HIS A 462 -5.60 -12.89 22.87
C HIS A 462 -5.06 -11.49 23.18
N ASP A 463 -5.16 -11.03 24.44
CA ASP A 463 -4.63 -9.72 24.84
C ASP A 463 -3.11 -9.76 24.92
N HIS A 464 -2.45 -8.97 24.08
CA HIS A 464 -0.99 -8.78 24.05
C HIS A 464 -0.54 -7.45 24.65
N GLY A 465 -1.41 -6.79 25.43
CA GLY A 465 -1.17 -5.52 26.09
C GLY A 465 -1.78 -4.30 25.39
N GLU A 466 -2.43 -4.50 24.25
CA GLU A 466 -3.09 -3.44 23.47
C GLU A 466 -4.62 -3.57 23.48
N GLY A 467 -5.15 -4.66 24.02
CA GLY A 467 -6.52 -5.12 23.79
C GLY A 467 -6.56 -6.40 22.95
N TYR A 468 -7.77 -6.83 22.61
CA TYR A 468 -8.04 -8.07 21.85
C TYR A 468 -9.49 -8.15 21.35
N ASP A 469 -9.76 -9.13 20.49
CA ASP A 469 -11.09 -9.56 20.07
C ASP A 469 -11.57 -10.76 20.92
N GLY A 470 -12.23 -10.44 22.04
CA GLY A 470 -12.91 -11.42 22.89
C GLY A 470 -14.41 -11.59 22.57
N TYR A 471 -14.93 -10.84 21.61
CA TYR A 471 -16.37 -10.75 21.37
C TYR A 471 -16.82 -11.79 20.34
N LYS A 472 -17.94 -12.45 20.62
CA LYS A 472 -18.52 -13.49 19.76
C LYS A 472 -19.84 -12.98 19.23
N VAL A 473 -19.90 -12.62 17.96
CA VAL A 473 -21.14 -12.17 17.31
C VAL A 473 -22.08 -13.33 17.00
N GLY A 474 -21.56 -14.41 16.39
CA GLY A 474 -22.39 -15.51 15.90
C GLY A 474 -23.42 -15.02 14.87
N ASN A 475 -24.68 -15.43 15.04
CA ASN A 475 -25.80 -15.05 14.16
C ASN A 475 -26.72 -14.01 14.83
N THR A 476 -26.21 -13.33 15.87
CA THR A 476 -26.92 -12.29 16.62
C THR A 476 -26.75 -10.93 15.93
N ARG A 477 -27.30 -9.86 16.51
CA ARG A 477 -26.99 -8.49 16.06
C ARG A 477 -25.65 -7.95 16.61
N GLY A 478 -24.93 -8.72 17.40
CA GLY A 478 -23.67 -8.29 18.01
C GLY A 478 -23.86 -7.04 18.86
N CYS A 479 -22.93 -6.10 18.79
CA CYS A 479 -22.96 -4.84 19.52
C CYS A 479 -23.51 -3.71 18.62
N GLY A 480 -24.82 -3.75 18.33
CA GLY A 480 -25.52 -2.66 17.64
C GLY A 480 -25.92 -2.91 16.18
N GLY A 481 -25.78 -4.13 15.66
CA GLY A 481 -26.31 -4.50 14.35
C GLY A 481 -27.84 -4.43 14.29
N ILE A 482 -28.40 -4.44 13.08
CA ILE A 482 -29.85 -4.34 12.83
C ILE A 482 -30.35 -5.52 11.96
N ALA A 483 -31.64 -5.83 12.08
CA ALA A 483 -32.36 -6.76 11.22
C ALA A 483 -33.82 -6.30 11.07
N LEU A 484 -34.53 -6.82 10.07
CA LEU A 484 -35.98 -6.67 10.04
C LEU A 484 -36.62 -7.53 11.15
N TRP A 485 -37.72 -7.04 11.71
CA TRP A 485 -38.52 -7.74 12.72
C TRP A 485 -39.95 -7.89 12.21
N THR A 486 -40.32 -9.11 11.82
CA THR A 486 -41.67 -9.44 11.36
C THR A 486 -42.15 -10.74 11.97
N ASP A 487 -43.44 -10.83 12.29
CA ASP A 487 -44.08 -12.02 12.85
C ASP A 487 -43.38 -12.60 14.09
N GLY A 488 -42.80 -11.73 14.92
CA GLY A 488 -42.09 -12.10 16.14
C GLY A 488 -40.73 -12.76 15.90
N LYS A 489 -40.17 -12.65 14.69
CA LYS A 489 -38.90 -13.27 14.28
C LYS A 489 -37.94 -12.25 13.68
N LEU A 490 -36.65 -12.55 13.84
CA LEU A 490 -35.57 -11.84 13.16
C LEU A 490 -35.44 -12.30 11.71
N HIS A 491 -35.36 -11.32 10.80
CA HIS A 491 -34.98 -11.51 9.41
C HIS A 491 -33.64 -10.81 9.20
N ASN A 492 -32.55 -11.55 9.46
CA ASN A 492 -31.19 -11.02 9.43
C ASN A 492 -30.81 -10.58 8.00
N SER A 493 -30.24 -9.39 7.90
CA SER A 493 -29.38 -9.06 6.75
C SER A 493 -28.14 -9.97 6.83
N ASN A 494 -27.73 -10.55 5.71
CA ASN A 494 -26.49 -11.33 5.60
C ASN A 494 -25.27 -10.35 5.68
N THR A 495 -24.08 -10.77 5.28
CA THR A 495 -22.91 -9.90 5.16
C THR A 495 -23.15 -8.73 4.18
N PHE A 496 -22.43 -7.63 4.37
CA PHE A 496 -22.55 -6.50 3.44
C PHE A 496 -22.05 -6.91 2.05
N VAL A 497 -22.66 -6.33 1.02
CA VAL A 497 -22.34 -6.58 -0.39
C VAL A 497 -21.60 -5.43 -1.05
N GLY A 498 -21.46 -4.31 -0.36
CA GLY A 498 -20.73 -3.15 -0.83
C GLY A 498 -20.50 -2.16 0.29
N TYR A 499 -19.66 -1.17 0.01
CA TYR A 499 -19.33 -0.10 0.93
C TYR A 499 -18.95 1.18 0.17
N LYS A 500 -18.84 2.29 0.90
CA LYS A 500 -18.23 3.53 0.40
C LYS A 500 -17.67 4.31 1.59
N VAL A 501 -16.36 4.57 1.62
CA VAL A 501 -15.79 5.55 2.57
C VAL A 501 -16.10 6.94 2.05
N ILE A 502 -16.87 7.71 2.83
CA ILE A 502 -17.31 9.07 2.50
C ILE A 502 -16.29 10.08 3.02
N GLU A 503 -15.81 9.87 4.24
CA GLU A 503 -14.85 10.72 4.91
C GLU A 503 -13.88 9.88 5.73
N GLN A 504 -12.60 10.26 5.70
CA GLN A 504 -11.56 9.69 6.53
C GLN A 504 -10.59 10.82 6.94
N SER A 505 -10.62 11.19 8.21
CA SER A 505 -9.71 12.16 8.84
C SER A 505 -9.20 11.59 10.17
N PRO A 506 -8.18 12.21 10.81
CA PRO A 506 -7.77 11.80 12.14
C PRO A 506 -8.87 11.96 13.20
N GLU A 507 -9.81 12.88 13.02
CA GLU A 507 -10.83 13.19 14.01
C GLU A 507 -12.16 12.46 13.76
N ARG A 508 -12.42 12.03 12.52
CA ARG A 508 -13.71 11.45 12.10
C ARG A 508 -13.58 10.55 10.87
N ALA A 509 -14.40 9.50 10.82
CA ALA A 509 -14.67 8.74 9.61
C ALA A 509 -16.17 8.54 9.40
N ILE A 510 -16.59 8.62 8.14
CA ILE A 510 -17.97 8.40 7.69
C ILE A 510 -17.90 7.40 6.54
N PHE A 511 -18.70 6.34 6.60
CA PHE A 511 -18.75 5.35 5.53
C PHE A 511 -20.13 4.70 5.44
N ASP A 512 -20.50 4.27 4.24
CA ASP A 512 -21.70 3.50 3.96
C ASP A 512 -21.35 2.01 3.82
N LEU A 513 -22.25 1.15 4.28
CA LEU A 513 -22.29 -0.29 4.04
C LEU A 513 -23.63 -0.63 3.39
N TYR A 514 -23.61 -1.43 2.33
CA TYR A 514 -24.80 -1.81 1.58
C TYR A 514 -25.12 -3.28 1.79
N TYR A 515 -26.36 -3.59 2.10
CA TYR A 515 -26.85 -4.97 2.26
C TYR A 515 -27.98 -5.23 1.29
N THR A 516 -28.04 -6.48 0.81
CA THR A 516 -29.12 -6.94 -0.06
C THR A 516 -29.60 -8.32 0.37
N SER A 517 -30.91 -8.49 0.39
CA SER A 517 -31.56 -9.77 0.66
C SER A 517 -32.91 -9.86 -0.04
N LYS A 518 -33.53 -11.05 -0.01
CA LYS A 518 -34.91 -11.22 -0.46
C LYS A 518 -35.83 -11.16 0.75
N PHE A 519 -36.88 -10.34 0.66
CA PHE A 519 -37.93 -10.28 1.67
C PHE A 519 -39.29 -10.39 0.98
N GLN A 520 -40.06 -11.43 1.30
CA GLN A 520 -41.37 -11.70 0.71
C GLN A 520 -41.38 -11.66 -0.84
N GLY A 521 -40.36 -12.23 -1.46
CA GLY A 521 -40.23 -12.29 -2.92
C GLY A 521 -39.69 -11.02 -3.60
N LYS A 522 -39.52 -9.93 -2.85
CA LYS A 522 -38.99 -8.65 -3.32
C LYS A 522 -37.55 -8.44 -2.89
N LEU A 523 -36.81 -7.59 -3.62
CA LEU A 523 -35.44 -7.24 -3.29
C LEU A 523 -35.42 -6.19 -2.19
N LEU A 524 -35.01 -6.59 -0.99
CA LEU A 524 -34.72 -5.69 0.11
C LEU A 524 -33.31 -5.16 -0.04
N ARG A 525 -33.15 -3.84 0.01
CA ARG A 525 -31.84 -3.19 0.15
C ARG A 525 -31.80 -2.36 1.41
N GLU A 526 -30.66 -2.40 2.08
CA GLU A 526 -30.34 -1.52 3.20
C GLU A 526 -29.07 -0.74 2.85
N SER A 527 -29.14 0.58 2.95
CA SER A 527 -27.97 1.44 3.00
C SER A 527 -27.74 1.84 4.44
N LYS A 528 -26.58 1.50 5.01
CA LYS A 528 -26.22 1.81 6.39
C LYS A 528 -25.02 2.75 6.43
N ARG A 529 -25.23 3.98 6.89
CA ARG A 529 -24.15 4.93 7.16
C ARG A 529 -23.67 4.78 8.59
N ILE A 530 -22.35 4.72 8.77
CA ILE A 530 -21.68 4.74 10.05
C ILE A 530 -20.82 6.00 10.15
N THR A 531 -20.94 6.71 11.27
CA THR A 531 -20.08 7.85 11.61
C THR A 531 -19.41 7.58 12.95
N ILE A 532 -18.07 7.57 12.96
CA ILE A 532 -17.24 7.42 14.16
C ILE A 532 -16.37 8.66 14.35
N ILE A 533 -16.27 9.16 15.58
CA ILE A 533 -15.60 10.41 15.95
C ILE A 533 -14.61 10.14 17.09
N MET A 534 -13.45 10.80 17.07
CA MET A 534 -12.45 10.80 18.14
C MET A 534 -13.06 11.12 19.51
N GLY A 535 -12.61 10.43 20.56
CA GLY A 535 -13.01 10.66 21.95
C GLY A 535 -14.41 10.15 22.31
N GLN A 536 -15.09 9.43 21.42
CA GLN A 536 -16.44 8.92 21.68
C GLN A 536 -16.48 7.40 21.78
N ARG A 537 -17.27 6.88 22.73
CA ARG A 537 -17.48 5.44 22.92
C ARG A 537 -18.66 4.87 22.15
N LEU A 538 -19.44 5.74 21.51
CA LEU A 538 -20.57 5.37 20.66
C LEU A 538 -20.34 5.94 19.25
N PHE A 539 -20.61 5.14 18.23
CA PHE A 539 -20.67 5.60 16.84
C PHE A 539 -22.14 5.73 16.41
N GLN A 540 -22.43 6.62 15.48
CA GLN A 540 -23.76 6.77 14.89
C GLN A 540 -23.96 5.75 13.76
N CYS A 541 -25.15 5.15 13.72
CA CYS A 541 -25.66 4.36 12.61
C CYS A 541 -26.93 4.99 12.05
N GLU A 542 -27.05 5.01 10.73
CA GLU A 542 -28.25 5.41 10.01
C GLU A 542 -28.56 4.37 8.93
N SER A 543 -29.68 3.67 9.03
CA SER A 543 -30.13 2.73 8.00
C SER A 543 -31.28 3.32 7.20
N ARG A 544 -31.27 3.08 5.88
CA ARG A 544 -32.39 3.31 4.97
C ARG A 544 -32.74 2.02 4.25
N PHE A 545 -34.00 1.61 4.35
CA PHE A 545 -34.51 0.41 3.71
C PHE A 545 -35.34 0.73 2.47
N THR A 546 -35.10 -0.04 1.41
CA THR A 546 -35.91 -0.01 0.19
C THR A 546 -36.35 -1.42 -0.19
N LEU A 547 -37.51 -1.52 -0.82
CA LEU A 547 -38.06 -2.73 -1.38
C LEU A 547 -38.29 -2.53 -2.88
N ASP A 548 -37.61 -3.33 -3.71
CA ASP A 548 -37.54 -3.15 -5.18
C ASP A 548 -37.15 -1.72 -5.60
N GLY A 549 -36.25 -1.10 -4.83
CA GLY A 549 -35.75 0.26 -5.08
C GLY A 549 -36.65 1.39 -4.59
N LYS A 550 -37.81 1.11 -3.99
CA LYS A 550 -38.68 2.13 -3.38
C LYS A 550 -38.50 2.17 -1.85
N PRO A 551 -38.45 3.35 -1.21
CA PRO A 551 -38.47 3.48 0.25
C PRO A 551 -39.60 2.65 0.88
N ALA A 552 -39.31 1.96 1.98
CA ALA A 552 -40.29 1.13 2.68
C ALA A 552 -40.08 1.16 4.21
N SER A 553 -41.17 1.33 4.95
CA SER A 553 -41.17 1.30 6.42
C SER A 553 -41.24 -0.14 6.94
N PHE A 554 -40.49 -0.43 8.00
CA PHE A 554 -40.42 -1.73 8.65
C PHE A 554 -40.34 -1.58 10.17
N HIS A 555 -40.78 -2.62 10.87
CA HIS A 555 -40.27 -2.89 12.20
C HIS A 555 -38.87 -3.50 12.07
N VAL A 556 -37.94 -3.03 12.89
CA VAL A 556 -36.54 -3.43 12.90
C VAL A 556 -36.13 -3.81 14.32
N ALA A 557 -35.14 -4.68 14.44
CA ALA A 557 -34.54 -5.09 15.70
C ALA A 557 -33.06 -4.72 15.72
N ILE A 558 -32.68 -3.84 16.65
CA ILE A 558 -31.29 -3.45 16.92
C ILE A 558 -30.86 -4.17 18.19
N GLY A 559 -29.74 -4.90 18.19
CA GLY A 559 -29.43 -5.82 19.29
C GLY A 559 -28.09 -5.64 19.98
N LEU A 560 -28.03 -6.16 21.21
CA LEU A 560 -26.82 -6.39 22.01
C LEU A 560 -26.70 -7.88 22.31
N ASN A 561 -25.51 -8.44 22.15
CA ASN A 561 -25.25 -9.86 22.43
C ASN A 561 -24.46 -10.04 23.73
N PRO A 562 -25.09 -10.53 24.82
CA PRO A 562 -24.37 -10.88 26.04
C PRO A 562 -23.31 -11.96 25.78
N GLN A 563 -22.08 -11.70 26.21
CA GLN A 563 -20.98 -12.65 26.15
C GLN A 563 -21.04 -13.65 27.32
N ASP A 564 -21.59 -13.23 28.45
CA ASP A 564 -22.03 -14.08 29.54
C ASP A 564 -23.55 -14.32 29.47
N LYS A 565 -23.94 -15.60 29.33
CA LYS A 565 -25.35 -16.02 29.24
C LYS A 565 -26.17 -15.72 30.49
N GLN A 566 -25.54 -15.43 31.62
CA GLN A 566 -26.25 -15.03 32.85
C GLN A 566 -26.55 -13.54 32.88
N SER A 567 -25.86 -12.75 32.06
CA SER A 567 -25.99 -11.30 32.04
C SER A 567 -27.28 -10.86 31.36
N LYS A 568 -27.96 -9.87 31.95
CA LYS A 568 -29.24 -9.35 31.48
C LYS A 568 -29.12 -7.88 31.12
N ALA A 569 -29.65 -7.50 29.96
CA ALA A 569 -29.73 -6.11 29.56
C ALA A 569 -30.77 -5.35 30.41
N ALA A 570 -30.46 -4.10 30.73
CA ALA A 570 -31.40 -3.15 31.30
C ALA A 570 -32.10 -2.38 30.17
N PHE A 571 -33.42 -2.30 30.26
CA PHE A 571 -34.26 -1.67 29.24
C PHE A 571 -34.85 -0.37 29.75
N SER A 572 -34.77 0.69 28.94
CA SER A 572 -35.44 1.96 29.20
C SER A 572 -36.09 2.48 27.91
N PRO A 573 -37.21 1.86 27.45
CA PRO A 573 -37.84 2.20 26.17
C PRO A 573 -38.26 3.67 26.06
N ARG A 574 -38.77 4.26 27.14
CA ARG A 574 -39.16 5.69 27.19
C ARG A 574 -37.98 6.65 27.07
N GLN A 575 -36.76 6.17 27.32
CA GLN A 575 -35.52 6.92 27.14
C GLN A 575 -34.77 6.48 25.88
N GLY A 576 -35.30 5.49 25.13
CA GLY A 576 -34.62 4.96 23.95
C GLY A 576 -33.27 4.32 24.26
N LYS A 577 -33.06 3.83 25.49
CA LYS A 577 -31.78 3.32 25.98
C LYS A 577 -31.85 1.83 26.30
N MET A 578 -30.90 1.07 25.79
CA MET A 578 -30.67 -0.33 26.12
C MET A 578 -29.19 -0.52 26.46
N LEU A 579 -28.88 -1.10 27.62
CA LEU A 579 -27.50 -1.28 28.06
C LEU A 579 -27.29 -2.63 28.74
N LEU A 580 -26.06 -3.10 28.70
CA LEU A 580 -25.60 -4.32 29.36
C LEU A 580 -24.31 -4.01 30.11
N TRP A 581 -24.09 -4.65 31.26
CA TRP A 581 -22.79 -4.72 31.92
C TRP A 581 -22.55 -6.15 32.37
N GLU A 582 -21.40 -6.72 32.00
CA GLU A 582 -21.05 -8.12 32.21
C GLU A 582 -19.56 -8.27 32.57
N ASN A 583 -19.15 -9.48 32.93
CA ASN A 583 -17.73 -9.82 33.10
C ASN A 583 -17.28 -10.61 31.87
N LEU A 584 -16.24 -10.11 31.19
CA LEU A 584 -15.60 -10.75 30.05
C LEU A 584 -14.11 -10.92 30.37
N ASP A 585 -13.68 -12.18 30.47
CA ASP A 585 -12.32 -12.59 30.82
C ASP A 585 -11.74 -11.93 32.08
N GLY A 586 -12.58 -11.77 33.11
CA GLY A 586 -12.19 -11.21 34.41
C GLY A 586 -12.31 -9.70 34.51
N LEU A 587 -12.68 -9.00 33.43
CA LEU A 587 -12.84 -7.55 33.39
C LEU A 587 -14.28 -7.16 33.07
N GLY A 588 -14.75 -6.05 33.63
CA GLY A 588 -16.06 -5.49 33.33
C GLY A 588 -16.17 -4.99 31.89
N PHE A 589 -17.23 -5.37 31.19
CA PHE A 589 -17.53 -4.99 29.81
C PHE A 589 -18.98 -4.50 29.71
N GLY A 590 -19.17 -3.32 29.12
CA GLY A 590 -20.48 -2.69 28.98
C GLY A 590 -20.83 -2.45 27.52
N GLN A 591 -22.01 -2.88 27.09
CA GLN A 591 -22.54 -2.62 25.74
C GLN A 591 -23.69 -1.61 25.82
N GLY A 592 -23.92 -0.83 24.76
CA GLY A 592 -24.95 0.22 24.78
C GLY A 592 -25.56 0.52 23.42
N ILE A 593 -26.87 0.80 23.44
CA ILE A 593 -27.64 1.35 22.32
C ILE A 593 -28.45 2.55 22.83
N ILE A 594 -28.39 3.65 22.07
CA ILE A 594 -29.26 4.81 22.22
C ILE A 594 -30.00 5.02 20.89
N VAL A 595 -31.32 5.13 20.93
CA VAL A 595 -32.20 5.28 19.76
C VAL A 595 -33.31 6.28 20.09
N ASP A 596 -33.89 6.95 19.10
CA ASP A 596 -35.00 7.88 19.33
C ASP A 596 -36.17 7.15 20.03
N PRO A 597 -36.58 7.57 21.25
CA PRO A 597 -37.68 6.96 21.98
C PRO A 597 -38.99 6.91 21.19
N ALA A 598 -39.23 7.88 20.28
CA ALA A 598 -40.42 7.91 19.44
C ALA A 598 -40.46 6.76 18.42
N SER A 599 -39.31 6.23 18.03
CA SER A 599 -39.21 5.08 17.13
C SER A 599 -39.34 3.74 17.87
N VAL A 600 -39.14 3.70 19.18
CA VAL A 600 -39.10 2.45 19.97
C VAL A 600 -40.51 1.91 20.21
N SER A 601 -40.76 0.69 19.73
CA SER A 601 -41.98 -0.05 20.03
C SER A 601 -41.87 -0.80 21.36
N LYS A 602 -40.78 -1.54 21.56
CA LYS A 602 -40.48 -2.29 22.80
C LYS A 602 -39.02 -2.73 22.84
N MET A 603 -38.54 -3.09 24.03
CA MET A 603 -37.25 -3.77 24.21
C MET A 603 -37.50 -5.12 24.89
N ILE A 604 -36.86 -6.18 24.38
CA ILE A 604 -37.11 -7.56 24.82
C ILE A 604 -35.81 -8.35 24.89
N ASN A 605 -35.79 -9.36 25.75
CA ASN A 605 -34.84 -10.47 25.58
C ASN A 605 -35.40 -11.42 24.52
N HIS A 606 -34.55 -11.88 23.62
CA HIS A 606 -34.90 -12.80 22.56
C HIS A 606 -33.92 -13.97 22.54
N THR A 607 -34.46 -15.17 22.42
CA THR A 607 -33.68 -16.38 22.17
C THR A 607 -34.05 -16.87 20.78
N ASP A 608 -33.06 -16.99 19.90
CA ASP A 608 -33.31 -17.47 18.54
C ASP A 608 -33.54 -19.00 18.51
N ALA A 609 -33.88 -19.53 17.33
CA ALA A 609 -34.14 -20.95 17.13
C ALA A 609 -32.92 -21.86 17.41
N LYS A 610 -31.70 -21.28 17.46
CA LYS A 610 -30.44 -21.98 17.78
C LYS A 610 -30.07 -21.84 19.26
N GLY A 611 -30.92 -21.20 20.07
CA GLY A 611 -30.69 -21.00 21.50
C GLY A 611 -29.75 -19.84 21.84
N GLN A 612 -29.41 -18.97 20.88
CA GLN A 612 -28.59 -17.77 21.13
C GLN A 612 -29.45 -16.69 21.76
N GLN A 613 -29.03 -16.20 22.93
CA GLN A 613 -29.69 -15.13 23.66
C GLN A 613 -29.16 -13.77 23.21
N GLN A 614 -30.05 -12.81 23.03
CA GLN A 614 -29.71 -11.43 22.70
C GLN A 614 -30.79 -10.47 23.24
N ALA A 615 -30.38 -9.25 23.53
CA ALA A 615 -31.29 -8.17 23.89
C ALA A 615 -31.63 -7.38 22.62
N LEU A 616 -32.91 -7.14 22.35
CA LEU A 616 -33.38 -6.46 21.14
C LEU A 616 -34.18 -5.21 21.48
N CYS A 617 -33.82 -4.10 20.86
CA CYS A 617 -34.67 -2.92 20.74
C CYS A 617 -35.48 -3.03 19.44
N ILE A 618 -36.77 -3.28 19.57
CA ILE A 618 -37.72 -3.27 18.46
C ILE A 618 -38.17 -1.84 18.21
N ALA A 619 -37.79 -1.31 17.06
CA ALA A 619 -38.12 0.05 16.63
C ALA A 619 -38.84 0.04 15.28
N LYS A 620 -39.43 1.16 14.89
CA LYS A 620 -40.07 1.37 13.59
C LYS A 620 -39.28 2.39 12.79
N THR A 621 -38.97 2.08 11.54
CA THR A 621 -38.41 3.07 10.61
C THR A 621 -39.50 4.06 10.19
N ASP A 622 -39.10 5.27 9.79
CA ASP A 622 -40.04 6.24 9.24
C ASP A 622 -40.58 5.80 7.86
N ASP A 623 -41.45 6.62 7.26
CA ASP A 623 -42.09 6.32 5.98
C ASP A 623 -41.10 6.30 4.80
N THR A 624 -39.89 6.83 4.98
CA THR A 624 -38.78 6.75 4.02
C THR A 624 -37.90 5.52 4.24
N GLY A 625 -38.27 4.66 5.19
CA GLY A 625 -37.48 3.50 5.59
C GLY A 625 -36.25 3.86 6.41
N TYR A 626 -36.18 5.07 6.98
CA TYR A 626 -35.02 5.56 7.71
C TYR A 626 -35.12 5.30 9.22
N ILE A 627 -33.99 4.98 9.85
CA ILE A 627 -33.82 4.95 11.30
C ILE A 627 -32.39 5.30 11.68
N ARG A 628 -32.23 5.96 12.83
CA ARG A 628 -30.94 6.33 13.41
C ARG A 628 -30.80 5.78 14.83
N TRP A 629 -29.63 5.24 15.15
CA TRP A 629 -29.26 4.84 16.50
C TRP A 629 -27.76 5.03 16.72
N PHE A 630 -27.34 4.91 17.98
CA PHE A 630 -25.94 4.94 18.39
C PHE A 630 -25.61 3.62 19.06
N SER A 631 -24.40 3.10 18.83
CA SER A 631 -23.94 1.90 19.51
C SER A 631 -22.44 1.92 19.79
N GLY A 632 -22.00 1.10 20.73
CA GLY A 632 -20.64 1.13 21.25
C GLY A 632 -20.49 0.45 22.60
N TYR A 633 -19.32 0.58 23.22
CA TYR A 633 -19.00 -0.11 24.46
C TYR A 633 -18.12 0.69 25.43
N GLY A 634 -18.16 0.30 26.71
CA GLY A 634 -17.17 0.63 27.73
C GLY A 634 -16.48 -0.63 28.23
N TRP A 635 -15.20 -0.56 28.58
CA TRP A 635 -14.45 -1.73 29.04
C TRP A 635 -13.46 -1.35 30.14
N GLU A 636 -13.47 -2.11 31.23
CA GLU A 636 -12.62 -1.90 32.41
C GLU A 636 -11.13 -1.98 32.05
N GLY A 637 -10.77 -2.84 31.08
CA GLY A 637 -9.39 -2.96 30.61
C GLY A 637 -8.80 -1.66 30.04
N GLN A 638 -9.62 -0.70 29.63
CA GLN A 638 -9.16 0.61 29.19
C GLN A 638 -8.98 1.63 30.34
N GLY A 639 -9.64 1.41 31.48
CA GLY A 639 -9.41 2.16 32.72
C GLY A 639 -10.34 3.35 33.01
N GLU A 640 -11.12 3.85 32.05
CA GLU A 640 -12.04 4.98 32.28
C GLU A 640 -13.44 4.53 32.74
N ILE A 641 -14.03 3.57 32.02
CA ILE A 641 -15.33 2.97 32.38
C ILE A 641 -15.06 1.63 33.07
N THR A 642 -14.94 1.66 34.40
CA THR A 642 -14.54 0.50 35.20
C THR A 642 -15.70 -0.24 35.87
N ASN A 643 -16.92 0.29 35.79
CA ASN A 643 -18.10 -0.34 36.40
C ASN A 643 -19.41 0.08 35.71
N ALA A 644 -20.48 -0.67 36.00
CA ALA A 644 -21.83 -0.46 35.44
C ALA A 644 -22.39 0.95 35.69
N LYS A 645 -22.07 1.57 36.84
CA LYS A 645 -22.55 2.91 37.19
C LYS A 645 -21.93 3.98 36.29
N LEU A 646 -20.63 3.88 36.03
CA LEU A 646 -19.93 4.77 35.10
C LEU A 646 -20.45 4.58 33.67
N TRP A 647 -20.68 3.34 33.24
CA TRP A 647 -21.25 3.08 31.91
C TRP A 647 -22.65 3.66 31.75
N THR A 648 -23.50 3.46 32.76
CA THR A 648 -24.86 4.02 32.79
C THR A 648 -24.81 5.55 32.72
N SER A 649 -23.93 6.18 33.52
CA SER A 649 -23.76 7.63 33.55
C SER A 649 -23.29 8.19 32.20
N TYR A 650 -22.34 7.51 31.55
CA TYR A 650 -21.87 7.87 30.21
C TYR A 650 -23.02 7.83 29.19
N LEU A 651 -23.80 6.75 29.17
CA LEU A 651 -24.94 6.61 28.25
C LEU A 651 -26.02 7.67 28.49
N ASP A 652 -26.31 8.01 29.76
CA ASP A 652 -27.28 9.05 30.11
C ASP A 652 -26.82 10.44 29.64
N GLN A 653 -25.55 10.78 29.85
CA GLN A 653 -24.97 12.04 29.38
C GLN A 653 -24.92 12.12 27.84
N PHE A 654 -24.52 11.02 27.20
CA PHE A 654 -24.48 10.93 25.74
C PHE A 654 -25.88 11.08 25.14
N ALA A 655 -26.89 10.38 25.69
CA ALA A 655 -28.26 10.48 25.22
C ALA A 655 -28.83 11.89 25.40
N ALA A 656 -28.58 12.54 26.55
CA ALA A 656 -28.99 13.92 26.76
C ALA A 656 -28.40 14.89 25.72
N THR A 657 -27.21 14.58 25.20
CA THR A 657 -26.48 15.43 24.26
C THR A 657 -26.86 15.16 22.79
N PHE A 658 -26.75 13.91 22.34
CA PHE A 658 -26.75 13.56 20.90
C PHE A 658 -28.07 12.96 20.39
N LEU A 659 -29.00 12.63 21.27
CA LEU A 659 -30.29 12.04 20.86
C LEU A 659 -31.14 13.04 20.05
N LYS A 660 -31.08 14.34 20.40
CA LYS A 660 -31.89 15.41 19.80
C LYS A 660 -31.10 16.44 18.99
N THR A 661 -29.78 16.30 18.94
CA THR A 661 -28.91 17.18 18.14
C THR A 661 -28.39 16.40 16.92
N PRO A 662 -28.03 17.09 15.82
CA PRO A 662 -27.15 16.48 14.81
C PRO A 662 -25.89 15.97 15.51
N PHE A 663 -25.34 14.86 15.05
CA PHE A 663 -24.06 14.35 15.54
C PHE A 663 -22.96 15.29 15.08
N ALA A 664 -22.84 16.42 15.80
CA ALA A 664 -22.15 17.61 15.37
C ALA A 664 -20.74 17.67 15.94
N ASP A 665 -19.85 17.99 15.02
CA ASP A 665 -18.46 18.35 15.17
C ASP A 665 -18.32 19.74 15.84
N HIS A 666 -17.46 19.87 16.85
CA HIS A 666 -17.13 21.13 17.54
C HIS A 666 -15.96 21.91 16.88
N SER A 667 -15.66 21.69 15.59
CA SER A 667 -14.59 22.35 14.85
C SER A 667 -14.78 23.84 14.52
N GLN A 668 -15.87 24.50 14.95
CA GLN A 668 -16.07 25.93 14.70
C GLN A 668 -15.21 26.84 15.59
N SER A 669 -13.91 26.86 15.29
CA SER A 669 -13.08 28.07 15.36
C SER A 669 -12.40 28.40 14.02
N LEU A 670 -12.77 27.73 12.92
CA LEU A 670 -12.30 28.11 11.58
C LEU A 670 -13.47 28.14 10.59
N THR A 671 -13.58 29.29 9.93
CA THR A 671 -14.60 29.63 8.95
C THR A 671 -14.61 28.63 7.79
N VAL A 672 -15.82 28.16 7.51
CA VAL A 672 -16.20 27.27 6.41
C VAL A 672 -15.57 27.69 5.08
N HIS A 673 -14.85 26.77 4.45
CA HIS A 673 -14.72 26.75 2.98
C HIS A 673 -15.74 25.74 2.44
N GLN A 674 -16.84 26.26 1.90
CA GLN A 674 -17.70 25.53 0.98
C GLN A 674 -16.97 25.44 -0.37
N LEU A 675 -16.65 24.23 -0.82
CA LEU A 675 -16.51 23.83 -2.23
C LEU A 675 -16.85 22.32 -2.36
N PRO A 676 -17.31 21.86 -3.53
CA PRO A 676 -18.58 21.13 -3.68
C PRO A 676 -18.51 19.61 -3.52
N ILE A 677 -19.70 19.05 -3.30
CA ILE A 677 -20.04 17.62 -3.38
C ILE A 677 -19.49 17.01 -4.69
N PRO A 678 -18.70 15.92 -4.66
CA PRO A 678 -18.47 15.14 -5.86
C PRO A 678 -19.76 14.38 -6.20
N LEU A 679 -20.25 14.63 -7.41
CA LEU A 679 -21.30 13.89 -8.08
C LEU A 679 -21.02 12.38 -8.03
N ASP A 680 -22.11 11.61 -8.03
CA ASP A 680 -22.18 10.17 -8.18
C ASP A 680 -20.99 9.59 -9.02
N PRO A 681 -20.15 8.67 -8.47
CA PRO A 681 -18.92 8.19 -9.11
C PRO A 681 -19.13 7.43 -10.41
N LEU A 682 -20.38 7.19 -10.83
CA LEU A 682 -20.74 6.55 -12.08
C LEU A 682 -21.32 7.53 -13.12
N GLN A 683 -21.40 8.83 -12.80
CA GLN A 683 -21.82 9.82 -13.77
C GLN A 683 -20.65 10.29 -14.62
N PRO A 684 -20.87 10.47 -15.94
CA PRO A 684 -19.87 11.02 -16.82
C PRO A 684 -19.41 12.42 -16.38
N VAL A 685 -18.09 12.67 -16.40
CA VAL A 685 -17.48 13.97 -16.04
C VAL A 685 -16.58 14.45 -17.17
N PRO A 686 -16.58 15.74 -17.55
CA PRO A 686 -15.66 16.25 -18.58
C PRO A 686 -14.19 15.96 -18.26
N VAL A 687 -13.41 15.58 -19.27
CA VAL A 687 -11.96 15.36 -19.11
C VAL A 687 -11.24 16.69 -19.13
N LYS A 688 -10.43 16.95 -18.10
CA LYS A 688 -9.65 18.19 -17.96
C LYS A 688 -8.76 18.41 -19.18
N GLY A 689 -8.93 19.56 -19.83
CA GLY A 689 -8.07 19.98 -20.95
C GLY A 689 -8.36 19.34 -22.30
N VAL A 690 -9.41 18.51 -22.41
CA VAL A 690 -9.80 17.83 -23.66
C VAL A 690 -11.26 18.17 -23.99
N PRO A 691 -11.52 19.21 -24.80
CA PRO A 691 -12.88 19.64 -25.14
C PRO A 691 -13.72 18.51 -25.75
N GLY A 692 -14.95 18.34 -25.27
CA GLY A 692 -15.88 17.31 -25.78
C GLY A 692 -15.61 15.89 -25.27
N ALA A 693 -14.52 15.66 -24.54
CA ALA A 693 -14.23 14.38 -23.93
C ALA A 693 -14.86 14.22 -22.54
N THR A 694 -15.24 12.99 -22.23
CA THR A 694 -15.93 12.62 -21.01
C THR A 694 -15.29 11.38 -20.39
N ARG A 695 -15.04 11.39 -19.09
CA ARG A 695 -14.74 10.19 -18.30
C ARG A 695 -16.03 9.39 -18.13
N ILE A 696 -16.09 8.21 -18.72
CA ILE A 696 -17.28 7.35 -18.77
C ILE A 696 -17.31 6.36 -17.60
N LYS A 697 -16.17 5.75 -17.27
CA LYS A 697 -16.07 4.78 -16.16
C LYS A 697 -14.76 4.97 -15.40
N PRO A 698 -14.78 5.15 -14.08
CA PRO A 698 -13.55 5.09 -13.29
C PRO A 698 -13.05 3.66 -13.12
N ASN A 699 -11.75 3.51 -12.86
CA ASN A 699 -11.11 2.24 -12.50
C ASN A 699 -11.47 1.08 -13.47
N GLY A 700 -11.14 1.25 -14.74
CA GLY A 700 -11.31 0.23 -15.77
C GLY A 700 -10.07 0.20 -16.66
N GLY A 701 -9.57 -1.00 -16.95
CA GLY A 701 -8.49 -1.23 -17.89
C GLY A 701 -8.80 -2.37 -18.85
N TRP A 702 -8.07 -2.38 -19.96
CA TRP A 702 -8.13 -3.43 -20.96
C TRP A 702 -6.76 -3.71 -21.58
N CYS A 703 -6.57 -4.95 -21.99
CA CYS A 703 -5.52 -5.38 -22.90
C CYS A 703 -6.04 -5.34 -24.36
N TRP A 704 -5.12 -5.33 -25.33
CA TRP A 704 -5.42 -5.23 -26.75
C TRP A 704 -5.50 -6.57 -27.44
N TYR A 705 -5.31 -7.70 -26.74
CA TYR A 705 -5.41 -9.03 -27.34
C TYR A 705 -6.83 -9.63 -27.32
N GLN A 706 -7.80 -8.88 -26.81
CA GLN A 706 -9.23 -9.22 -26.79
C GLN A 706 -10.00 -8.31 -27.75
N GLY A 707 -11.06 -8.83 -28.36
CA GLY A 707 -11.81 -8.11 -29.38
C GLY A 707 -13.14 -8.78 -29.79
N PRO A 708 -14.12 -8.03 -30.30
CA PRO A 708 -14.32 -6.61 -30.03
C PRO A 708 -14.51 -6.39 -28.52
N ARG A 709 -13.70 -5.50 -27.92
CA ARG A 709 -13.81 -5.12 -26.50
C ARG A 709 -14.73 -3.90 -26.30
N ALA A 710 -15.01 -3.21 -27.39
CA ALA A 710 -15.99 -2.15 -27.52
C ALA A 710 -16.73 -2.31 -28.86
N ILE A 711 -18.03 -2.00 -28.90
CA ILE A 711 -18.88 -2.00 -30.10
C ILE A 711 -19.82 -0.79 -30.06
N VAL A 712 -20.27 -0.34 -31.23
CA VAL A 712 -21.46 0.52 -31.32
C VAL A 712 -22.65 -0.36 -31.65
N THR A 713 -23.67 -0.32 -30.80
CA THR A 713 -24.89 -1.11 -30.99
C THR A 713 -25.80 -0.47 -32.05
N LYS A 714 -26.72 -1.23 -32.62
CA LYS A 714 -27.66 -0.73 -33.66
C LYS A 714 -28.50 0.48 -33.24
N ASN A 715 -28.70 0.68 -31.94
CA ASN A 715 -29.39 1.85 -31.38
C ASN A 715 -28.45 3.06 -31.12
N GLY A 716 -27.20 3.01 -31.58
CA GLY A 716 -26.23 4.09 -31.48
C GLY A 716 -25.50 4.22 -30.14
N LYS A 717 -25.71 3.28 -29.19
CA LYS A 717 -24.98 3.27 -27.91
C LYS A 717 -23.61 2.62 -28.06
N VAL A 718 -22.64 3.09 -27.28
CA VAL A 718 -21.29 2.53 -27.20
C VAL A 718 -21.24 1.56 -26.04
N LEU A 719 -20.95 0.29 -26.30
CA LEU A 719 -20.80 -0.74 -25.27
C LEU A 719 -19.37 -1.21 -25.21
N PHE A 720 -18.75 -1.20 -24.03
CA PHE A 720 -17.42 -1.74 -23.80
C PHE A 720 -17.34 -2.57 -22.52
N THR A 721 -16.30 -3.39 -22.39
CA THR A 721 -15.97 -4.06 -21.12
C THR A 721 -14.61 -3.66 -20.57
N SER A 722 -14.44 -3.76 -19.25
CA SER A 722 -13.21 -3.38 -18.55
C SER A 722 -13.03 -4.17 -17.25
N ILE A 723 -11.78 -4.30 -16.80
CA ILE A 723 -11.41 -4.89 -15.51
C ILE A 723 -10.91 -3.79 -14.57
N ALA A 724 -11.30 -3.80 -13.30
CA ALA A 724 -10.77 -2.87 -12.30
C ALA A 724 -9.39 -3.30 -11.77
N GLY A 725 -8.45 -2.37 -11.60
CA GLY A 725 -6.99 -2.66 -11.57
C GLY A 725 -6.23 -2.44 -10.26
N ASP A 726 -6.88 -1.94 -9.21
CA ASP A 726 -6.23 -1.29 -8.06
C ASP A 726 -5.74 -2.23 -6.89
N THR A 727 -4.84 -1.68 -6.04
CA THR A 727 -4.33 -2.25 -4.75
C THR A 727 -4.64 -1.38 -3.50
N TYR A 728 -5.23 -0.18 -3.63
CA TYR A 728 -5.41 0.83 -2.58
C TYR A 728 -6.74 1.64 -2.62
N ALA A 729 -7.76 1.25 -3.39
CA ALA A 729 -9.02 1.99 -3.62
C ALA A 729 -10.31 1.13 -3.60
N GLY A 730 -10.28 -0.12 -3.14
CA GLY A 730 -11.49 -0.78 -2.62
C GLY A 730 -12.01 -2.04 -3.32
N HIS A 731 -13.32 -2.28 -3.25
CA HIS A 731 -14.00 -3.58 -3.44
C HIS A 731 -14.09 -4.09 -4.89
N ASP A 732 -13.79 -3.28 -5.90
CA ASP A 732 -13.99 -3.65 -7.31
C ASP A 732 -12.75 -4.28 -7.97
N ALA A 733 -11.63 -4.43 -7.25
CA ALA A 733 -10.39 -4.94 -7.81
C ALA A 733 -10.57 -6.34 -8.43
N GLY A 734 -10.41 -6.41 -9.75
CA GLY A 734 -10.61 -7.63 -10.54
C GLY A 734 -12.02 -7.88 -11.03
N ASP A 735 -12.99 -7.01 -10.75
CA ASP A 735 -14.35 -7.08 -11.31
C ASP A 735 -14.33 -6.87 -12.82
N LEU A 736 -15.09 -7.69 -13.53
CA LEU A 736 -15.37 -7.52 -14.95
C LEU A 736 -16.67 -6.76 -15.14
N TRP A 737 -16.59 -5.58 -15.76
CA TRP A 737 -17.73 -4.70 -16.01
C TRP A 737 -18.07 -4.64 -17.49
N ALA A 738 -19.36 -4.62 -17.81
CA ALA A 738 -19.91 -4.09 -19.06
C ALA A 738 -20.43 -2.67 -18.81
N THR A 739 -20.14 -1.74 -19.72
CA THR A 739 -20.58 -0.34 -19.64
C THR A 739 -21.14 0.11 -20.98
N SER A 740 -22.35 0.66 -20.95
CA SER A 740 -23.02 1.27 -22.09
C SER A 740 -23.01 2.78 -21.89
N TRP A 741 -22.66 3.52 -22.93
CA TRP A 741 -22.63 4.98 -22.98
C TRP A 741 -23.36 5.45 -24.23
N ASP A 742 -24.34 6.35 -24.08
CA ASP A 742 -24.97 7.05 -25.19
C ASP A 742 -24.26 8.40 -25.41
N PRO A 743 -23.53 8.59 -26.52
CA PRO A 743 -22.81 9.83 -26.77
C PRO A 743 -23.70 11.05 -27.02
N ASN A 744 -24.98 10.85 -27.39
CA ASN A 744 -25.91 11.95 -27.69
C ASN A 744 -26.54 12.48 -26.41
N SER A 745 -27.01 11.59 -25.53
CA SER A 745 -27.66 11.98 -24.28
C SER A 745 -26.68 12.10 -23.10
N GLY A 746 -25.50 11.49 -23.20
CA GLY A 746 -24.56 11.33 -22.09
C GLY A 746 -24.96 10.24 -21.10
N GLU A 747 -26.05 9.48 -21.34
CA GLU A 747 -26.50 8.41 -20.45
C GLU A 747 -25.44 7.30 -20.34
N VAL A 748 -25.16 6.85 -19.12
CA VAL A 748 -24.23 5.74 -18.86
C VAL A 748 -24.93 4.68 -18.00
N THR A 749 -24.74 3.41 -18.37
CA THR A 749 -25.21 2.25 -17.62
C THR A 749 -24.04 1.31 -17.37
N HIS A 750 -23.94 0.75 -16.17
CA HIS A 750 -22.93 -0.25 -15.82
C HIS A 750 -23.58 -1.55 -15.37
N PHE A 751 -22.97 -2.67 -15.72
CA PHE A 751 -23.33 -4.00 -15.24
C PHE A 751 -22.08 -4.80 -14.92
N GLU A 752 -22.02 -5.37 -13.72
CA GLU A 752 -20.94 -6.27 -13.32
C GLU A 752 -21.18 -7.66 -13.92
N LEU A 753 -20.40 -8.03 -14.93
CA LEU A 753 -20.47 -9.36 -15.55
C LEU A 753 -19.95 -10.45 -14.60
N HIS A 754 -18.92 -10.12 -13.81
CA HIS A 754 -18.33 -11.04 -12.84
C HIS A 754 -17.59 -10.30 -11.71
N ASN A 755 -18.05 -10.47 -10.47
CA ASN A 755 -17.38 -10.01 -9.24
C ASN A 755 -16.01 -10.68 -9.03
N GLN A 756 -14.98 -9.91 -8.68
CA GLN A 756 -13.63 -10.37 -8.31
C GLN A 756 -13.07 -11.45 -9.22
N PHE A 757 -13.18 -11.24 -10.53
CA PHE A 757 -12.87 -12.27 -11.51
C PHE A 757 -11.40 -12.69 -11.45
N GLN A 758 -10.50 -11.76 -11.76
CA GLN A 758 -9.06 -11.80 -11.51
C GLN A 758 -8.52 -10.43 -11.92
N ARG A 759 -7.72 -9.81 -11.06
CA ARG A 759 -7.12 -8.50 -11.29
C ARG A 759 -6.03 -8.55 -12.36
N ASP A 760 -6.47 -8.58 -13.61
CA ASP A 760 -5.65 -8.74 -14.80
C ASP A 760 -6.41 -8.18 -16.01
N ASP A 761 -5.83 -7.19 -16.71
CA ASP A 761 -6.43 -6.56 -17.89
C ASP A 761 -6.63 -7.53 -19.08
N HIS A 762 -6.09 -8.76 -19.00
CA HIS A 762 -6.26 -9.85 -19.97
C HIS A 762 -7.64 -10.52 -19.89
N ASN A 763 -8.49 -10.12 -18.93
CA ASN A 763 -9.76 -10.78 -18.62
C ASN A 763 -11.01 -10.07 -19.19
N VAL A 764 -10.81 -8.97 -19.90
CA VAL A 764 -11.86 -8.22 -20.60
C VAL A 764 -12.63 -9.13 -21.58
N ALA A 765 -13.94 -8.92 -21.69
CA ALA A 765 -14.82 -9.75 -22.51
C ALA A 765 -14.80 -9.32 -23.99
N GLY A 766 -14.89 -10.32 -24.87
CA GLY A 766 -15.27 -10.11 -26.27
C GLY A 766 -16.79 -9.95 -26.37
N LEU A 767 -17.23 -8.93 -27.12
CA LEU A 767 -18.62 -8.55 -27.30
C LEU A 767 -19.11 -8.85 -28.71
N LEU A 768 -20.37 -9.27 -28.81
CA LEU A 768 -21.09 -9.44 -30.08
C LEU A 768 -22.56 -9.07 -29.91
N GLU A 769 -23.05 -8.10 -30.69
CA GLU A 769 -24.49 -7.88 -30.84
C GLU A 769 -25.08 -8.92 -31.81
N LYS A 770 -26.08 -9.68 -31.35
CA LYS A 770 -26.75 -10.72 -32.16
C LYS A 770 -27.80 -10.10 -33.11
N PRO A 771 -28.29 -10.86 -34.10
CA PRO A 771 -29.34 -10.38 -35.00
C PRO A 771 -30.61 -9.90 -34.29
N ASP A 772 -30.98 -10.57 -33.19
CA ASP A 772 -32.11 -10.22 -32.31
C ASP A 772 -31.84 -8.96 -31.45
N GLY A 773 -30.65 -8.37 -31.53
CA GLY A 773 -30.22 -7.17 -30.80
C GLY A 773 -29.75 -7.44 -29.38
N THR A 774 -29.82 -8.67 -28.87
CA THR A 774 -29.24 -9.01 -27.56
C THR A 774 -27.71 -9.16 -27.66
N ILE A 775 -27.00 -8.81 -26.59
CA ILE A 775 -25.54 -8.83 -26.57
C ILE A 775 -25.04 -10.15 -25.99
N LEU A 776 -24.02 -10.73 -26.63
CA LEU A 776 -23.22 -11.83 -26.12
C LEU A 776 -21.89 -11.29 -25.59
N ALA A 777 -21.53 -11.63 -24.36
CA ALA A 777 -20.22 -11.39 -23.79
C ALA A 777 -19.53 -12.74 -23.51
N VAL A 778 -18.29 -12.91 -24.00
CA VAL A 778 -17.46 -14.11 -23.78
C VAL A 778 -16.16 -13.70 -23.09
N TYR A 779 -15.77 -14.39 -22.02
CA TYR A 779 -14.59 -14.04 -21.22
C TYR A 779 -13.97 -15.25 -20.52
N GLY A 780 -12.76 -15.10 -20.00
CA GLY A 780 -12.04 -16.13 -19.25
C GLY A 780 -10.86 -15.54 -18.49
N LYS A 781 -10.36 -16.25 -17.47
CA LYS A 781 -9.24 -15.80 -16.66
C LYS A 781 -7.93 -15.97 -17.43
N HIS A 782 -6.92 -15.15 -17.12
CA HIS A 782 -5.59 -15.22 -17.69
C HIS A 782 -4.80 -16.38 -17.10
N GLY A 783 -4.87 -17.54 -17.77
CA GLY A 783 -4.04 -18.71 -17.51
C GLY A 783 -4.34 -19.45 -16.21
N SER A 784 -5.19 -18.91 -15.33
CA SER A 784 -5.43 -19.45 -13.99
C SER A 784 -6.49 -20.55 -13.95
N ASP A 785 -7.33 -20.67 -14.99
CA ASP A 785 -8.30 -21.75 -15.11
C ASP A 785 -8.49 -22.19 -16.58
N ARG A 786 -9.38 -23.17 -16.78
CA ARG A 786 -9.63 -23.81 -18.07
C ARG A 786 -10.97 -23.40 -18.68
N LEU A 787 -11.60 -22.34 -18.18
CA LEU A 787 -13.00 -22.02 -18.45
C LEU A 787 -13.13 -20.84 -19.41
N GLN A 788 -13.79 -21.11 -20.54
CA GLN A 788 -14.50 -20.07 -21.26
C GLN A 788 -15.83 -19.84 -20.56
N ARG A 789 -16.21 -18.58 -20.35
CA ARG A 789 -17.49 -18.16 -19.76
C ARG A 789 -18.24 -17.28 -20.74
N TRP A 790 -19.55 -17.27 -20.65
CA TRP A 790 -20.36 -16.33 -21.42
C TRP A 790 -21.68 -15.99 -20.74
N ARG A 791 -22.25 -14.85 -21.16
CA ARG A 791 -23.58 -14.37 -20.81
C ARG A 791 -24.25 -13.73 -22.02
N HIS A 792 -25.57 -13.66 -21.99
CA HIS A 792 -26.37 -12.90 -22.94
C HIS A 792 -27.14 -11.80 -22.23
N THR A 793 -27.42 -10.67 -22.85
CA THR A 793 -28.47 -9.78 -22.33
C THR A 793 -29.83 -10.46 -22.47
N THR A 794 -30.73 -10.19 -21.52
CA THR A 794 -32.09 -10.76 -21.56
C THR A 794 -33.01 -9.99 -22.51
N GLN A 795 -32.65 -8.74 -22.84
CA GLN A 795 -33.37 -7.86 -23.75
C GLN A 795 -32.40 -7.25 -24.79
N PRO A 796 -32.89 -6.93 -26.01
CA PRO A 796 -32.10 -6.27 -27.03
C PRO A 796 -31.55 -4.91 -26.58
N GLY A 797 -30.25 -4.67 -26.75
CA GLY A 797 -29.59 -3.40 -26.46
C GLY A 797 -29.52 -2.97 -24.98
N ASP A 798 -30.16 -3.71 -24.07
CA ASP A 798 -30.22 -3.41 -22.65
C ASP A 798 -29.20 -4.26 -21.87
N ILE A 799 -28.16 -3.59 -21.38
CA ILE A 799 -27.10 -4.23 -20.60
C ILE A 799 -27.40 -4.30 -19.10
N SER A 800 -28.55 -3.78 -18.64
CA SER A 800 -28.91 -3.81 -17.22
C SER A 800 -29.31 -5.21 -16.74
N SER A 801 -29.54 -6.15 -17.67
CA SER A 801 -29.97 -7.52 -17.35
C SER A 801 -29.30 -8.54 -18.25
N TRP A 802 -28.64 -9.53 -17.62
CA TRP A 802 -27.95 -10.62 -18.29
C TRP A 802 -28.43 -11.99 -17.79
N THR A 803 -28.30 -13.01 -18.63
CA THR A 803 -28.48 -14.40 -18.23
C THR A 803 -27.48 -14.79 -17.14
N LYS A 804 -27.75 -15.92 -16.47
CA LYS A 804 -26.74 -16.56 -15.63
C LYS A 804 -25.50 -16.85 -16.46
N GLU A 805 -24.34 -16.75 -15.82
CA GLU A 805 -23.08 -17.17 -16.41
C GLU A 805 -23.14 -18.65 -16.78
N GLN A 806 -22.73 -18.94 -18.01
CA GLN A 806 -22.50 -20.30 -18.49
C GLN A 806 -21.01 -20.49 -18.71
N SER A 807 -20.54 -21.74 -18.72
CA SER A 807 -19.13 -22.03 -18.95
C SER A 807 -18.88 -23.31 -19.75
N LEU A 808 -17.72 -23.35 -20.41
CA LEU A 808 -17.21 -24.48 -21.15
C LEU A 808 -15.77 -24.73 -20.70
N ASN A 809 -15.49 -25.96 -20.25
CA ASN A 809 -14.12 -26.39 -19.98
C ASN A 809 -13.39 -26.68 -21.30
N THR A 810 -12.44 -25.82 -21.63
CA THR A 810 -11.64 -25.91 -22.86
C THR A 810 -10.58 -27.02 -22.80
N GLY A 811 -10.28 -27.54 -21.61
CA GLY A 811 -9.35 -28.65 -21.38
C GLY A 811 -7.89 -28.21 -21.14
N ALA A 812 -7.56 -26.95 -21.41
CA ALA A 812 -6.26 -26.35 -21.11
C ALA A 812 -6.46 -24.95 -20.52
N ALA A 813 -5.39 -24.33 -20.01
CA ALA A 813 -5.45 -22.96 -19.52
C ALA A 813 -6.04 -22.03 -20.61
N TYR A 814 -6.89 -21.08 -20.24
CA TYR A 814 -7.54 -20.15 -21.16
C TYR A 814 -6.88 -18.76 -21.08
N THR A 815 -6.87 -17.99 -22.15
CA THR A 815 -6.58 -16.54 -22.13
C THR A 815 -7.19 -15.89 -23.36
N TYR A 816 -7.74 -14.68 -23.20
CA TYR A 816 -8.36 -13.86 -24.26
C TYR A 816 -9.66 -14.43 -24.83
N SER A 817 -10.53 -13.53 -25.26
CA SER A 817 -11.74 -13.84 -26.00
C SER A 817 -11.83 -12.93 -27.22
N ASN A 818 -11.93 -13.53 -28.40
CA ASN A 818 -12.04 -12.83 -29.68
C ASN A 818 -13.24 -13.36 -30.46
N VAL A 819 -14.37 -12.64 -30.42
CA VAL A 819 -15.69 -13.16 -30.80
C VAL A 819 -16.16 -12.58 -32.13
N PHE A 820 -16.46 -13.45 -33.09
CA PHE A 820 -16.92 -13.05 -34.43
C PHE A 820 -18.07 -13.92 -34.90
N ARG A 821 -19.02 -13.34 -35.65
CA ARG A 821 -20.14 -14.06 -36.27
C ARG A 821 -20.05 -13.98 -37.78
N LEU A 822 -20.21 -15.10 -38.46
CA LEU A 822 -20.24 -15.17 -39.92
C LEU A 822 -21.67 -15.45 -40.39
N SER A 823 -22.33 -14.46 -41.00
CA SER A 823 -23.71 -14.60 -41.47
C SER A 823 -23.88 -15.64 -42.58
N GLU A 824 -22.88 -15.81 -43.44
CA GLU A 824 -22.91 -16.74 -44.58
C GLU A 824 -22.59 -18.18 -44.17
N GLU A 825 -22.07 -18.40 -42.97
CA GLU A 825 -21.91 -19.73 -42.39
C GLU A 825 -23.04 -20.08 -41.43
N ASN A 826 -24.28 -19.84 -41.85
CA ASN A 826 -25.50 -20.05 -41.05
C ASN A 826 -25.48 -19.32 -39.70
N GLY A 827 -24.76 -18.20 -39.60
CA GLY A 827 -24.68 -17.41 -38.38
C GLY A 827 -23.81 -18.00 -37.28
N LYS A 828 -22.90 -18.92 -37.61
CA LYS A 828 -21.93 -19.48 -36.66
C LYS A 828 -21.13 -18.38 -35.96
N ILE A 829 -20.89 -18.60 -34.68
CA ILE A 829 -20.06 -17.72 -33.84
C ILE A 829 -18.76 -18.44 -33.52
N TYR A 830 -17.65 -17.75 -33.77
CA TYR A 830 -16.29 -18.18 -33.49
C TYR A 830 -15.75 -17.38 -32.33
N ASN A 831 -15.15 -18.04 -31.34
CA ASN A 831 -14.37 -17.39 -30.29
C ASN A 831 -12.94 -17.90 -30.33
N PHE A 832 -11.99 -17.01 -30.67
CA PHE A 832 -10.56 -17.31 -30.65
C PHE A 832 -9.95 -16.97 -29.29
N SER A 833 -9.23 -17.92 -28.72
CA SER A 833 -8.53 -17.79 -27.44
C SER A 833 -7.16 -18.44 -27.49
N ARG A 834 -6.25 -18.00 -26.62
CA ARG A 834 -5.00 -18.71 -26.37
C ARG A 834 -5.28 -19.84 -25.39
N SER A 835 -4.99 -21.08 -25.80
CA SER A 835 -5.27 -22.24 -24.94
C SER A 835 -4.24 -23.36 -25.05
N ILE A 836 -4.57 -24.47 -25.70
CA ILE A 836 -3.72 -25.66 -25.79
C ILE A 836 -2.32 -25.28 -26.31
N GLY A 837 -1.30 -25.54 -25.49
CA GLY A 837 0.09 -25.23 -25.79
C GLY A 837 0.37 -23.73 -25.98
N TYR A 838 -0.41 -22.85 -25.36
CA TYR A 838 -0.34 -21.38 -25.54
C TYR A 838 -0.53 -20.91 -26.98
N ASN A 839 -1.18 -21.72 -27.82
CA ASN A 839 -1.48 -21.38 -29.21
C ASN A 839 -2.94 -20.90 -29.36
N PRO A 840 -3.26 -20.20 -30.47
CA PRO A 840 -4.63 -19.81 -30.80
C PRO A 840 -5.49 -21.04 -31.09
N ASN A 841 -6.57 -21.17 -30.32
CA ASN A 841 -7.62 -22.17 -30.46
C ASN A 841 -8.94 -21.46 -30.67
N CYS A 842 -9.90 -22.18 -31.23
CA CYS A 842 -11.23 -21.69 -31.52
C CYS A 842 -12.27 -22.57 -30.82
N THR A 843 -13.24 -21.95 -30.18
CA THR A 843 -14.53 -22.58 -29.83
C THR A 843 -15.60 -22.06 -30.78
N ILE A 844 -16.62 -22.88 -31.04
CA ILE A 844 -17.66 -22.59 -32.02
C ILE A 844 -19.03 -22.74 -31.36
N SER A 845 -19.95 -21.85 -31.71
CA SER A 845 -21.37 -21.98 -31.42
C SER A 845 -22.18 -21.97 -32.72
N ASP A 846 -23.01 -22.99 -32.89
CA ASP A 846 -23.95 -23.12 -34.02
C ASP A 846 -25.38 -22.68 -33.64
N ASP A 847 -25.60 -22.24 -32.40
CA ASP A 847 -26.92 -21.95 -31.81
C ASP A 847 -27.03 -20.52 -31.26
N ASN A 848 -26.33 -19.57 -31.90
CA ASN A 848 -26.26 -18.16 -31.53
C ASN A 848 -25.76 -17.93 -30.09
N GLY A 849 -24.78 -18.71 -29.66
CA GLY A 849 -24.04 -18.56 -28.40
C GLY A 849 -24.68 -19.26 -27.21
N LYS A 850 -25.80 -19.99 -27.37
CA LYS A 850 -26.47 -20.70 -26.27
C LYS A 850 -25.61 -21.85 -25.74
N SER A 851 -24.87 -22.51 -26.63
CA SER A 851 -23.90 -23.54 -26.29
C SER A 851 -22.64 -23.42 -27.15
N TRP A 852 -21.55 -23.98 -26.66
CA TRP A 852 -20.24 -23.93 -27.30
C TRP A 852 -19.62 -25.32 -27.37
N LYS A 853 -18.96 -25.63 -28.47
CA LYS A 853 -18.13 -26.82 -28.64
C LYS A 853 -16.68 -26.43 -28.92
N LYS A 854 -15.76 -27.33 -28.57
CA LYS A 854 -14.36 -27.18 -28.98
C LYS A 854 -14.31 -27.25 -30.51
N GLY A 855 -13.73 -26.22 -31.13
CA GLY A 855 -13.51 -26.17 -32.56
C GLY A 855 -12.15 -26.75 -32.89
N TRP A 856 -11.23 -25.87 -33.28
CA TRP A 856 -9.94 -26.25 -33.85
C TRP A 856 -8.82 -25.34 -33.37
N ARG A 857 -7.58 -25.77 -33.59
CA ARG A 857 -6.38 -25.01 -33.27
C ARG A 857 -5.86 -24.34 -34.55
N LEU A 858 -5.70 -23.02 -34.52
CA LEU A 858 -5.30 -22.22 -35.68
C LEU A 858 -3.81 -22.41 -36.01
N LEU A 859 -2.95 -22.36 -34.99
CA LEU A 859 -1.49 -22.50 -35.13
C LEU A 859 -0.97 -23.61 -34.23
N HIS A 860 0.06 -24.29 -34.70
CA HIS A 860 0.83 -25.24 -33.90
C HIS A 860 2.30 -24.83 -33.87
N TRP A 861 2.58 -23.84 -33.03
CA TRP A 861 3.92 -23.37 -32.70
C TRP A 861 4.39 -23.98 -31.37
N ALA A 862 5.44 -24.80 -31.40
CA ALA A 862 5.97 -25.52 -30.25
C ALA A 862 7.49 -25.44 -30.20
N LYS A 863 8.07 -25.76 -29.04
CA LYS A 863 9.53 -25.72 -28.79
C LYS A 863 10.38 -26.43 -29.85
N SER A 864 9.85 -27.49 -30.45
CA SER A 864 10.55 -28.24 -31.49
C SER A 864 10.65 -27.48 -32.82
N ASP A 865 9.77 -26.53 -33.10
CA ASP A 865 9.69 -25.88 -34.43
C ASP A 865 10.74 -24.79 -34.62
N TYR A 866 11.13 -24.12 -33.54
CA TYR A 866 12.15 -23.06 -33.55
C TYR A 866 13.49 -23.54 -32.98
N LYS A 867 13.64 -24.85 -32.74
CA LYS A 867 14.89 -25.41 -32.23
C LYS A 867 16.00 -25.23 -33.26
N GLY A 868 17.02 -24.43 -32.92
CA GLY A 868 18.15 -24.14 -33.80
C GLY A 868 17.89 -22.97 -34.77
N ASP A 869 16.75 -22.31 -34.67
CA ASP A 869 16.45 -21.10 -35.43
C ASP A 869 17.29 -19.92 -34.88
N PRO A 870 18.09 -19.23 -35.71
CA PRO A 870 18.92 -18.11 -35.27
C PRO A 870 18.11 -16.91 -34.76
N ASN A 871 16.83 -16.80 -35.13
CA ASN A 871 15.93 -15.73 -34.70
C ASN A 871 15.31 -15.99 -33.32
N HIS A 872 15.45 -17.20 -32.75
CA HIS A 872 14.97 -17.50 -31.40
C HIS A 872 16.04 -17.16 -30.36
N THR A 873 15.71 -16.27 -29.43
CA THR A 873 16.69 -15.61 -28.57
C THR A 873 16.50 -15.87 -27.07
N GLY A 874 15.38 -16.46 -26.60
CA GLY A 874 15.04 -16.43 -25.16
C GLY A 874 14.38 -17.69 -24.57
N VAL A 875 13.85 -17.54 -23.34
CA VAL A 875 13.37 -18.65 -22.47
C VAL A 875 11.84 -18.82 -22.43
N ASP A 876 11.08 -17.84 -22.92
CA ASP A 876 9.61 -17.77 -22.81
C ASP A 876 8.85 -18.37 -24.00
N GLY A 877 9.56 -19.02 -24.93
CA GLY A 877 9.03 -19.37 -26.26
C GLY A 877 7.86 -20.37 -26.33
N SER A 878 7.31 -20.50 -27.55
CA SER A 878 6.12 -21.23 -28.01
C SER A 878 4.78 -20.47 -27.90
N ARG A 879 4.76 -19.13 -28.02
CA ARG A 879 3.53 -18.34 -27.81
C ARG A 879 3.33 -17.28 -28.91
N PRO A 880 2.66 -17.61 -30.04
CA PRO A 880 2.31 -16.60 -31.03
C PRO A 880 1.23 -15.64 -30.50
N TYR A 881 1.32 -14.35 -30.85
CA TYR A 881 0.37 -13.31 -30.43
C TYR A 881 -0.41 -12.75 -31.61
N LEU A 882 -1.75 -12.82 -31.53
CA LEU A 882 -2.64 -12.58 -32.66
C LEU A 882 -3.61 -11.44 -32.43
N ARG A 883 -3.89 -10.68 -33.51
CA ARG A 883 -5.04 -9.78 -33.64
C ARG A 883 -5.92 -10.27 -34.77
N TYR A 884 -7.23 -10.05 -34.65
CA TYR A 884 -8.24 -10.59 -35.56
C TYR A 884 -9.17 -9.47 -36.04
N ALA A 885 -9.64 -9.60 -37.28
CA ALA A 885 -10.71 -8.78 -37.85
C ALA A 885 -11.65 -9.66 -38.66
N SER A 886 -12.90 -9.24 -38.83
CA SER A 886 -13.92 -10.01 -39.53
C SER A 886 -14.73 -9.09 -40.41
N ASN A 887 -15.09 -9.56 -41.61
CA ASN A 887 -16.06 -8.86 -42.43
C ASN A 887 -17.52 -9.17 -42.01
N ASN A 888 -17.68 -10.01 -40.97
CA ASN A 888 -18.93 -10.47 -40.38
C ASN A 888 -19.86 -11.24 -41.34
N LYS A 889 -19.35 -11.60 -42.51
CA LYS A 889 -20.07 -12.36 -43.55
C LYS A 889 -19.53 -13.77 -43.67
N ASP A 890 -18.31 -13.90 -44.15
CA ASP A 890 -17.72 -15.17 -44.60
C ASP A 890 -16.21 -15.30 -44.29
N SER A 891 -15.56 -14.28 -43.71
CA SER A 891 -14.13 -14.32 -43.46
C SER A 891 -13.70 -13.71 -42.12
N ILE A 892 -12.67 -14.33 -41.52
CA ILE A 892 -12.00 -13.86 -40.30
C ILE A 892 -10.50 -13.82 -40.57
N HIS A 893 -9.96 -12.61 -40.61
CA HIS A 893 -8.55 -12.32 -40.82
C HIS A 893 -7.80 -12.29 -39.50
N PHE A 894 -6.49 -12.55 -39.56
CA PHE A 894 -5.62 -12.37 -38.42
C PHE A 894 -4.21 -11.95 -38.84
N VAL A 895 -3.55 -11.25 -37.92
CA VAL A 895 -2.09 -11.07 -37.94
C VAL A 895 -1.45 -11.75 -36.75
N THR A 896 -0.25 -12.28 -36.92
CA THR A 896 0.49 -13.01 -35.88
C THR A 896 1.98 -12.68 -35.87
N THR A 897 2.59 -12.79 -34.69
CA THR A 897 4.04 -12.94 -34.52
C THR A 897 4.43 -14.41 -34.38
N GLU A 898 5.73 -14.70 -34.48
CA GLU A 898 6.31 -15.99 -34.11
C GLU A 898 6.17 -16.27 -32.61
N ASP A 899 6.60 -15.34 -31.76
CA ASP A 899 6.64 -15.52 -30.30
C ASP A 899 6.49 -14.19 -29.53
N HIS A 900 6.84 -14.17 -28.25
CA HIS A 900 7.10 -12.94 -27.47
C HIS A 900 8.35 -12.20 -27.99
N PRO A 901 8.43 -10.84 -28.02
CA PRO A 901 9.55 -10.11 -28.65
C PRO A 901 10.86 -10.33 -27.89
N ARG A 902 10.79 -10.47 -26.56
CA ARG A 902 11.91 -10.94 -25.71
C ARG A 902 12.49 -12.31 -26.08
N ALA A 903 11.74 -13.14 -26.81
CA ALA A 903 12.09 -14.52 -27.11
C ALA A 903 12.39 -14.77 -28.59
N TYR A 904 12.00 -13.87 -29.49
CA TYR A 904 12.13 -14.07 -30.92
C TYR A 904 12.19 -12.76 -31.71
N ASP A 905 12.91 -12.76 -32.83
CA ASP A 905 13.07 -11.62 -33.75
C ASP A 905 11.82 -11.49 -34.63
N ASN A 906 10.71 -11.18 -33.95
CA ASN A 906 9.37 -11.25 -34.50
C ASN A 906 9.18 -10.45 -35.77
N SER A 907 8.63 -11.13 -36.77
CA SER A 907 8.02 -10.57 -37.97
C SER A 907 6.49 -10.48 -37.77
N ILE A 908 5.80 -9.91 -38.77
CA ILE A 908 4.33 -9.92 -38.82
C ILE A 908 3.89 -10.76 -40.01
N TYR A 909 2.92 -11.64 -39.80
CA TYR A 909 2.30 -12.45 -40.86
C TYR A 909 0.79 -12.31 -40.85
N HIS A 910 0.17 -12.38 -42.03
CA HIS A 910 -1.27 -12.30 -42.22
C HIS A 910 -1.83 -13.54 -42.92
N GLY A 911 -2.93 -14.04 -42.37
CA GLY A 911 -3.76 -15.08 -42.97
C GLY A 911 -5.23 -14.83 -42.67
N TYR A 912 -6.11 -15.61 -43.28
CA TYR A 912 -7.53 -15.54 -42.99
C TYR A 912 -8.22 -16.90 -43.11
N TYR A 913 -9.31 -17.03 -42.38
CA TYR A 913 -10.26 -18.12 -42.48
C TYR A 913 -11.41 -17.72 -43.40
N SER A 914 -11.84 -18.61 -44.29
CA SER A 914 -13.09 -18.47 -45.06
C SER A 914 -13.58 -19.84 -45.51
N ALA A 915 -14.90 -20.07 -45.44
CA ALA A 915 -15.57 -21.28 -45.93
C ALA A 915 -14.89 -22.60 -45.50
N GLY A 916 -14.53 -22.71 -44.22
CA GLY A 916 -13.88 -23.91 -43.68
C GLY A 916 -12.41 -24.11 -44.10
N LYS A 917 -11.74 -23.10 -44.63
CA LYS A 917 -10.35 -23.15 -45.10
C LYS A 917 -9.52 -22.00 -44.54
N LEU A 918 -8.21 -22.22 -44.40
CA LEU A 918 -7.23 -21.19 -44.05
C LEU A 918 -6.45 -20.78 -45.28
N HIS A 919 -6.34 -19.47 -45.49
CA HIS A 919 -5.75 -18.85 -46.66
C HIS A 919 -4.58 -17.94 -46.27
N ASN A 920 -3.65 -17.76 -47.21
CA ASN A 920 -2.71 -16.64 -47.19
C ASN A 920 -3.38 -15.35 -47.71
N SER A 921 -2.69 -14.21 -47.74
CA SER A 921 -3.28 -12.92 -48.17
C SER A 921 -3.76 -12.91 -49.63
N THR A 922 -3.16 -13.72 -50.51
CA THR A 922 -3.52 -13.79 -51.93
C THR A 922 -4.67 -14.76 -52.20
N GLY A 923 -5.24 -15.37 -51.15
CA GLY A 923 -6.35 -16.31 -51.23
C GLY A 923 -5.98 -17.75 -51.54
N SER A 924 -4.69 -18.10 -51.57
CA SER A 924 -4.26 -19.50 -51.72
C SER A 924 -4.59 -20.29 -50.45
N VAL A 925 -5.26 -21.43 -50.62
CA VAL A 925 -5.61 -22.34 -49.52
C VAL A 925 -4.37 -23.02 -48.98
N LEU A 926 -4.13 -22.91 -47.66
CA LEU A 926 -2.99 -23.50 -46.96
C LEU A 926 -3.35 -24.79 -46.21
N SER A 927 -4.54 -24.82 -45.60
CA SER A 927 -5.05 -25.96 -44.82
C SER A 927 -6.56 -25.88 -44.60
N GLN A 928 -7.15 -26.97 -44.13
CA GLN A 928 -8.52 -27.01 -43.59
C GLN A 928 -8.45 -27.17 -42.07
N PRO A 929 -9.13 -26.33 -41.27
CA PRO A 929 -9.12 -26.50 -39.83
C PRO A 929 -9.78 -27.82 -39.39
N ALA A 930 -9.26 -28.41 -38.31
CA ALA A 930 -9.83 -29.59 -37.64
C ALA A 930 -9.86 -30.93 -38.41
N SER A 931 -9.38 -31.01 -39.65
CA SER A 931 -9.28 -32.32 -40.33
C SER A 931 -8.16 -33.16 -39.69
N LYS A 932 -8.34 -34.49 -39.60
CA LYS A 932 -7.29 -35.40 -39.08
C LYS A 932 -6.00 -35.31 -39.89
N ASP A 933 -6.12 -34.97 -41.17
CA ASP A 933 -5.03 -34.79 -42.13
C ASP A 933 -4.62 -33.31 -42.29
N ALA A 934 -5.10 -32.42 -41.42
CA ALA A 934 -4.82 -30.99 -41.52
C ALA A 934 -3.32 -30.73 -41.43
N LYS A 935 -2.79 -30.00 -42.43
CA LYS A 935 -1.40 -29.57 -42.43
C LYS A 935 -1.17 -28.70 -41.19
N ARG A 936 -0.12 -29.04 -40.44
CA ARG A 936 0.37 -28.24 -39.31
C ARG A 936 0.82 -26.87 -39.81
N LEU A 937 0.20 -25.80 -39.33
CA LEU A 937 0.57 -24.42 -39.69
C LEU A 937 1.33 -23.74 -38.55
N THR A 938 2.36 -23.00 -38.93
CA THR A 938 3.14 -22.09 -38.07
C THR A 938 2.91 -20.64 -38.54
N PRO A 939 3.29 -19.61 -37.77
CA PRO A 939 3.24 -18.22 -38.21
C PRO A 939 3.83 -17.99 -39.62
N GLN A 940 4.97 -18.60 -39.93
CA GLN A 940 5.66 -18.48 -41.23
C GLN A 940 4.95 -19.16 -42.39
N SER A 941 3.89 -19.94 -42.13
CA SER A 941 3.07 -20.53 -43.18
C SER A 941 2.19 -19.50 -43.91
N PHE A 942 2.03 -18.31 -43.32
CA PHE A 942 1.15 -17.23 -43.81
C PHE A 942 1.95 -16.15 -44.54
N THR A 943 1.25 -15.19 -45.15
CA THR A 943 1.92 -14.11 -45.91
C THR A 943 2.64 -13.18 -44.95
N LYS A 944 3.95 -12.99 -45.14
CA LYS A 944 4.72 -12.02 -44.40
C LYS A 944 4.31 -10.59 -44.76
N VAL A 945 3.98 -9.80 -43.75
CA VAL A 945 3.61 -8.37 -43.83
C VAL A 945 4.83 -7.49 -43.58
N TYR A 946 5.65 -7.87 -42.60
CA TYR A 946 6.83 -7.15 -42.18
C TYR A 946 7.91 -8.14 -41.75
N GLN A 947 9.15 -7.89 -42.17
CA GLN A 947 10.31 -8.69 -41.77
C GLN A 947 10.97 -8.06 -40.54
N GLY A 948 10.86 -8.75 -39.41
CA GLY A 948 11.58 -8.41 -38.19
C GLY A 948 13.04 -8.86 -38.21
N GLY A 949 13.77 -8.42 -37.20
CA GLY A 949 15.18 -8.72 -37.03
C GLY A 949 15.71 -8.23 -35.68
N ILE A 950 17.04 -8.28 -35.53
CA ILE A 950 17.70 -8.11 -34.24
C ILE A 950 17.47 -6.75 -33.57
N ASP A 951 17.36 -5.71 -34.41
CA ASP A 951 17.21 -4.29 -34.05
C ASP A 951 15.88 -3.73 -34.60
N ASN A 952 14.89 -4.58 -34.85
CA ASN A 952 13.59 -4.21 -35.41
C ASN A 952 12.53 -5.27 -35.12
N VAL A 953 12.30 -5.54 -33.83
CA VAL A 953 11.43 -6.63 -33.35
C VAL A 953 9.97 -6.17 -33.33
N ALA A 954 9.10 -6.83 -34.09
CA ALA A 954 7.70 -6.41 -34.25
C ALA A 954 6.74 -7.04 -33.22
N TRP A 955 5.63 -6.35 -32.95
CA TRP A 955 4.58 -6.79 -32.04
C TRP A 955 3.20 -6.35 -32.53
N THR A 956 2.24 -7.28 -32.59
CA THR A 956 0.90 -7.02 -33.11
C THR A 956 0.13 -6.04 -32.21
N VAL A 957 -0.51 -5.04 -32.81
CA VAL A 957 -1.30 -4.02 -32.10
C VAL A 957 -2.76 -4.04 -32.58
N ASP A 958 -3.02 -3.79 -33.86
CA ASP A 958 -4.39 -3.78 -34.39
C ASP A 958 -4.49 -4.22 -35.86
N LEU A 959 -5.67 -4.69 -36.26
CA LEU A 959 -5.97 -5.18 -37.62
C LEU A 959 -7.44 -4.86 -37.93
N GLU A 960 -7.69 -4.32 -39.12
CA GLU A 960 -9.03 -4.04 -39.62
C GLU A 960 -9.13 -4.37 -41.12
N LEU A 961 -10.36 -4.41 -41.63
CA LEU A 961 -10.67 -4.63 -43.05
C LEU A 961 -11.32 -3.40 -43.64
N ASP A 962 -10.91 -2.99 -44.85
CA ASP A 962 -11.56 -1.88 -45.53
C ASP A 962 -12.90 -2.30 -46.15
N THR A 963 -13.61 -1.36 -46.77
CA THR A 963 -14.92 -1.62 -47.38
C THR A 963 -14.89 -2.63 -48.53
N LYS A 964 -13.70 -2.96 -49.07
CA LYS A 964 -13.49 -4.02 -50.08
C LYS A 964 -13.07 -5.35 -49.45
N GLY A 965 -12.98 -5.42 -48.12
CA GLY A 965 -12.47 -6.58 -47.40
C GLY A 965 -10.94 -6.72 -47.45
N LEU A 966 -10.21 -5.68 -47.87
CA LEU A 966 -8.74 -5.72 -47.88
C LEU A 966 -8.19 -5.36 -46.49
N PRO A 967 -7.26 -6.16 -45.95
CA PRO A 967 -6.75 -5.95 -44.61
C PRO A 967 -5.72 -4.83 -44.53
N TYR A 968 -5.73 -4.12 -43.40
CA TYR A 968 -4.70 -3.17 -42.99
C TYR A 968 -4.44 -3.30 -41.49
N THR A 969 -3.19 -3.13 -41.07
CA THR A 969 -2.74 -3.44 -39.72
C THR A 969 -1.73 -2.41 -39.22
N VAL A 970 -1.69 -2.23 -37.90
CA VAL A 970 -0.64 -1.49 -37.20
C VAL A 970 0.05 -2.39 -36.19
N PHE A 971 1.34 -2.16 -36.02
CA PHE A 971 2.20 -2.90 -35.10
C PHE A 971 3.28 -1.98 -34.54
N SER A 972 3.79 -2.32 -33.35
CA SER A 972 4.94 -1.65 -32.79
C SER A 972 6.22 -2.40 -33.15
N VAL A 973 7.31 -1.66 -33.34
CA VAL A 973 8.64 -2.19 -33.63
C VAL A 973 9.62 -1.58 -32.66
N GLN A 974 10.35 -2.43 -31.93
CA GLN A 974 11.43 -2.01 -31.06
C GLN A 974 12.73 -1.90 -31.84
N ILE A 975 13.36 -0.72 -31.83
CA ILE A 975 14.54 -0.41 -32.66
C ILE A 975 15.86 -0.64 -31.89
N ASP A 976 15.88 -0.38 -30.59
CA ASP A 976 17.09 -0.49 -29.74
C ASP A 976 17.10 -1.77 -28.87
N GLY A 977 16.31 -2.78 -29.25
CA GLY A 977 16.00 -3.97 -28.48
C GLY A 977 17.12 -5.00 -28.31
N LYS A 978 18.17 -4.95 -29.13
CA LYS A 978 19.26 -5.94 -29.08
C LYS A 978 19.93 -6.03 -27.71
N ALA A 979 20.04 -4.92 -26.98
CA ALA A 979 20.69 -4.87 -25.67
C ALA A 979 19.91 -5.58 -24.55
N THR A 980 18.63 -5.91 -24.77
CA THR A 980 17.70 -6.36 -23.71
C THR A 980 17.32 -7.82 -23.83
N ARG A 981 17.84 -8.50 -24.86
CA ARG A 981 17.60 -9.92 -25.11
C ARG A 981 17.97 -10.79 -23.93
N LYS A 982 17.14 -11.82 -23.67
CA LYS A 982 17.27 -12.79 -22.56
C LYS A 982 17.12 -12.20 -21.16
N GLN A 983 16.79 -10.93 -21.02
CA GLN A 983 16.85 -10.22 -19.75
C GLN A 983 15.48 -9.67 -19.38
N ARG A 984 14.89 -10.25 -18.34
CA ARG A 984 13.67 -9.71 -17.72
C ARG A 984 14.04 -8.55 -16.80
N TYR A 985 13.21 -7.51 -16.74
CA TYR A 985 13.34 -6.41 -15.77
C TYR A 985 14.52 -5.44 -15.97
N LYS A 986 14.89 -5.14 -17.22
CA LYS A 986 15.88 -4.09 -17.48
C LYS A 986 15.24 -2.80 -17.99
N ASN A 987 15.73 -1.67 -17.47
CA ASN A 987 15.36 -0.32 -17.92
C ASN A 987 16.14 0.06 -19.18
N THR A 988 15.92 -0.70 -20.23
CA THR A 988 16.58 -0.59 -21.53
C THR A 988 15.51 -0.85 -22.59
N CYS A 989 15.61 -0.28 -23.80
CA CYS A 989 14.55 -0.11 -24.82
C CYS A 989 13.75 1.19 -24.70
N ASN A 990 14.33 2.27 -25.23
CA ASN A 990 13.75 3.61 -25.22
C ASN A 990 13.31 4.08 -26.61
N ASP A 991 13.47 3.26 -27.65
CA ASP A 991 13.06 3.60 -29.01
C ASP A 991 12.11 2.56 -29.61
N HIS A 992 10.81 2.87 -29.53
CA HIS A 992 9.75 2.15 -30.22
C HIS A 992 9.15 2.99 -31.34
N ARG A 993 8.79 2.32 -32.43
CA ARG A 993 8.12 2.90 -33.60
C ARG A 993 6.79 2.21 -33.84
N TYR A 994 5.80 2.98 -34.28
CA TYR A 994 4.59 2.41 -34.86
C TYR A 994 4.76 2.30 -36.38
N TRP A 995 4.29 1.18 -36.93
CA TRP A 995 4.27 0.90 -38.35
C TRP A 995 2.83 0.66 -38.80
N TYR A 996 2.53 1.07 -40.02
CA TYR A 996 1.26 0.85 -40.69
C TYR A 996 1.50 0.01 -41.94
N ALA A 997 0.67 -1.01 -42.15
CA ALA A 997 0.72 -1.84 -43.33
C ALA A 997 -0.66 -2.04 -43.95
N ARG A 998 -0.74 -2.00 -45.29
CA ARG A 998 -1.98 -2.21 -46.04
C ARG A 998 -1.77 -3.17 -47.22
N PHE A 999 -2.72 -4.06 -47.42
CA PHE A 999 -2.74 -4.97 -48.56
C PHE A 999 -3.49 -4.32 -49.74
N ASP A 1000 -2.90 -4.37 -50.93
CA ASP A 1000 -3.49 -3.80 -52.15
C ASP A 1000 -4.24 -4.83 -53.03
N GLY A 1001 -4.40 -6.06 -52.52
CA GLY A 1001 -4.92 -7.20 -53.27
C GLY A 1001 -3.83 -8.08 -53.90
N LYS A 1002 -2.58 -7.62 -53.95
CA LYS A 1002 -1.43 -8.36 -54.47
C LYS A 1002 -0.30 -8.49 -53.46
N GLN A 1003 0.04 -7.41 -52.77
CA GLN A 1003 1.16 -7.34 -51.83
C GLN A 1003 0.88 -6.40 -50.65
N TRP A 1004 1.66 -6.56 -49.59
CA TRP A 1004 1.64 -5.69 -48.42
C TRP A 1004 2.58 -4.51 -48.61
N HIS A 1005 2.10 -3.31 -48.32
CA HIS A 1005 2.90 -2.09 -48.24
C HIS A 1005 3.03 -1.70 -46.78
N SER A 1006 4.25 -1.76 -46.23
CA SER A 1006 4.55 -1.49 -44.83
C SER A 1006 5.43 -0.24 -44.69
N HIS A 1007 5.00 0.70 -43.86
CA HIS A 1007 5.66 1.99 -43.65
C HIS A 1007 5.79 2.31 -42.17
N GLU A 1008 6.96 2.84 -41.75
CA GLU A 1008 7.08 3.47 -40.43
C GLU A 1008 6.14 4.67 -40.38
N MET A 1009 5.36 4.76 -39.32
CA MET A 1009 4.27 5.73 -39.17
C MET A 1009 4.62 6.83 -38.17
N ALA A 1010 5.13 6.48 -36.99
CA ALA A 1010 5.42 7.43 -35.93
C ALA A 1010 6.40 6.89 -34.87
N TYR A 1011 7.02 7.80 -34.13
CA TYR A 1011 7.67 7.48 -32.86
C TYR A 1011 6.59 7.11 -31.82
N ALA A 1012 6.70 5.91 -31.26
CA ALA A 1012 5.88 5.44 -30.13
C ALA A 1012 6.48 5.87 -28.78
N GLY A 1013 7.77 6.22 -28.77
CA GLY A 1013 8.50 6.66 -27.60
C GLY A 1013 9.14 5.49 -26.84
N THR A 1014 9.13 5.56 -25.51
CA THR A 1014 9.82 4.57 -24.66
C THR A 1014 8.92 3.40 -24.29
N MET A 1015 9.52 2.36 -23.69
CA MET A 1015 8.76 1.33 -22.99
C MET A 1015 7.76 1.93 -21.98
N LEU A 1016 6.62 1.26 -21.82
CA LEU A 1016 5.57 1.66 -20.88
C LEU A 1016 5.94 1.33 -19.43
N TYR A 1017 6.50 0.14 -19.18
CA TYR A 1017 7.05 -0.26 -17.88
C TYR A 1017 8.06 -1.40 -18.01
N SER A 1018 8.99 -1.51 -17.06
CA SER A 1018 10.19 -2.35 -17.19
C SER A 1018 10.00 -3.86 -17.13
N SER A 1019 8.86 -4.33 -16.60
CA SER A 1019 8.55 -5.77 -16.57
C SER A 1019 8.07 -6.32 -17.91
N GLU A 1020 7.61 -5.46 -18.82
CA GLU A 1020 7.28 -5.76 -20.22
C GLU A 1020 7.80 -4.62 -21.11
N SER A 1021 9.12 -4.59 -21.35
CA SER A 1021 9.81 -3.50 -22.05
C SER A 1021 9.37 -3.27 -23.50
N ASP A 1022 8.66 -4.21 -24.09
CA ASP A 1022 8.12 -4.16 -25.45
C ASP A 1022 6.74 -3.46 -25.52
N TYR A 1023 6.15 -3.14 -24.36
CA TYR A 1023 4.83 -2.51 -24.29
C TYR A 1023 4.94 -1.00 -24.55
N THR A 1024 4.00 -0.48 -25.32
CA THR A 1024 3.89 0.94 -25.70
C THR A 1024 2.52 1.49 -25.32
N GLY A 1025 2.24 2.76 -25.63
CA GLY A 1025 0.91 3.36 -25.45
C GLY A 1025 -0.18 2.74 -26.34
N LEU A 1026 0.21 2.01 -27.39
CA LEU A 1026 -0.60 1.39 -28.44
C LEU A 1026 -1.25 2.37 -29.44
N VAL A 1027 -1.90 1.77 -30.44
CA VAL A 1027 -2.55 2.42 -31.58
C VAL A 1027 -3.94 1.81 -31.76
N ALA A 1028 -4.91 2.63 -32.17
CA ALA A 1028 -6.20 2.21 -32.69
C ALA A 1028 -6.30 2.58 -34.17
N LEU A 1029 -6.64 1.60 -35.01
CA LEU A 1029 -7.12 1.85 -36.37
C LEU A 1029 -8.57 2.33 -36.31
N ASP A 1030 -8.98 3.19 -37.25
CA ASP A 1030 -10.39 3.47 -37.47
C ASP A 1030 -10.99 2.41 -38.41
N PRO A 1031 -11.86 1.51 -37.94
CA PRO A 1031 -12.35 0.40 -38.75
C PRO A 1031 -13.11 0.84 -40.00
N ASP A 1032 -13.69 2.06 -39.99
CA ASP A 1032 -14.47 2.58 -41.11
C ASP A 1032 -13.67 3.56 -41.99
N ASP A 1033 -12.43 3.89 -41.63
CA ASP A 1033 -11.54 4.75 -42.42
C ASP A 1033 -10.08 4.29 -42.34
N PRO A 1034 -9.57 3.54 -43.34
CA PRO A 1034 -8.20 3.04 -43.33
C PRO A 1034 -7.13 4.14 -43.34
N ASN A 1035 -7.50 5.40 -43.58
CA ASN A 1035 -6.59 6.54 -43.62
C ASN A 1035 -6.48 7.29 -42.29
N THR A 1036 -7.20 6.86 -41.25
CA THR A 1036 -7.18 7.51 -39.92
C THR A 1036 -6.73 6.54 -38.83
N VAL A 1037 -5.91 7.04 -37.91
CA VAL A 1037 -5.45 6.31 -36.71
C VAL A 1037 -5.45 7.22 -35.48
N VAL A 1038 -5.49 6.60 -34.30
CA VAL A 1038 -5.16 7.28 -33.03
C VAL A 1038 -4.02 6.54 -32.36
N ILE A 1039 -2.93 7.23 -32.07
CA ILE A 1039 -1.77 6.68 -31.36
C ILE A 1039 -1.72 7.24 -29.94
N SER A 1040 -1.18 6.47 -29.00
CA SER A 1040 -0.70 6.95 -27.70
C SER A 1040 0.83 6.89 -27.70
N THR A 1041 1.47 8.03 -27.48
CA THR A 1041 2.94 8.16 -27.52
C THR A 1041 3.43 9.15 -26.47
N ASN A 1042 4.62 8.91 -25.92
CA ASN A 1042 5.30 9.86 -25.05
C ASN A 1042 6.46 10.59 -25.76
N ALA A 1043 6.49 10.52 -27.08
CA ALA A 1043 7.40 11.22 -27.95
C ALA A 1043 6.61 11.97 -29.04
N ASP A 1044 7.15 13.10 -29.50
CA ASP A 1044 6.64 13.77 -30.68
C ASP A 1044 6.63 12.78 -31.85
N PRO A 1045 5.48 12.57 -32.51
CA PRO A 1045 5.30 11.46 -33.45
C PRO A 1045 6.18 11.56 -34.70
N VAL A 1046 6.73 12.74 -35.01
CA VAL A 1046 7.56 12.99 -36.20
C VAL A 1046 9.04 13.03 -35.85
N THR A 1047 9.40 13.70 -34.76
CA THR A 1047 10.79 13.99 -34.39
C THR A 1047 11.37 13.07 -33.33
N GLY A 1048 10.52 12.36 -32.57
CA GLY A 1048 10.93 11.51 -31.45
C GLY A 1048 11.30 12.25 -30.17
N LYS A 1049 11.22 13.58 -30.16
CA LYS A 1049 11.51 14.38 -28.97
C LYS A 1049 10.56 14.01 -27.83
N ALA A 1050 11.07 13.82 -26.62
CA ALA A 1050 10.23 13.49 -25.46
C ALA A 1050 9.13 14.55 -25.22
N LEU A 1051 7.90 14.09 -24.99
CA LEU A 1051 6.77 14.95 -24.63
C LEU A 1051 6.81 15.22 -23.13
N ILE A 1052 7.34 16.39 -22.74
CA ILE A 1052 7.35 16.85 -21.34
C ILE A 1052 6.14 17.76 -21.13
N SER A 1053 5.29 17.37 -20.18
CA SER A 1053 4.09 18.13 -19.83
C SER A 1053 4.44 19.39 -19.04
N ASN A 1054 3.82 20.50 -19.41
CA ASN A 1054 3.93 21.72 -18.61
C ASN A 1054 3.22 21.64 -17.25
N ALA A 1055 2.26 20.72 -17.10
CA ALA A 1055 1.44 20.61 -15.88
C ALA A 1055 2.25 20.13 -14.68
N ASP A 1056 3.22 19.23 -14.89
CA ASP A 1056 4.00 18.62 -13.80
C ASP A 1056 5.49 18.41 -14.12
N GLN A 1057 5.95 18.85 -15.30
CA GLN A 1057 7.32 18.71 -15.78
C GLN A 1057 7.79 17.25 -15.95
N LYS A 1058 6.86 16.30 -16.14
CA LYS A 1058 7.18 14.90 -16.43
C LYS A 1058 6.85 14.52 -17.87
N ARG A 1059 7.43 13.41 -18.30
CA ARG A 1059 7.13 12.79 -19.58
C ARG A 1059 5.83 11.99 -19.47
N HIS A 1060 4.87 12.24 -20.35
CA HIS A 1060 3.57 11.58 -20.35
C HIS A 1060 3.20 10.99 -21.71
N TRP A 1061 2.40 9.94 -21.70
CA TRP A 1061 1.77 9.43 -22.93
C TRP A 1061 0.55 10.28 -23.29
N GLU A 1062 0.54 10.76 -24.52
CA GLU A 1062 -0.48 11.64 -25.08
C GLU A 1062 -1.08 11.02 -26.35
N LEU A 1063 -2.35 11.33 -26.62
CA LEU A 1063 -3.06 10.86 -27.79
C LEU A 1063 -2.88 11.81 -28.98
N TYR A 1064 -2.59 11.24 -30.15
CA TYR A 1064 -2.55 11.97 -31.42
C TYR A 1064 -3.42 11.26 -32.45
N LYS A 1065 -4.26 12.04 -33.16
CA LYS A 1065 -4.94 11.60 -34.37
C LYS A 1065 -4.00 11.77 -35.56
N GLY A 1066 -3.81 10.71 -36.32
CA GLY A 1066 -3.05 10.69 -37.56
C GLY A 1066 -3.99 10.54 -38.76
N THR A 1067 -3.75 11.31 -39.83
CA THR A 1067 -4.39 11.09 -41.14
C THR A 1067 -3.35 10.91 -42.25
N THR A 1068 -3.66 10.06 -43.23
CA THR A 1068 -2.80 9.83 -44.41
C THR A 1068 -3.58 9.99 -45.71
N ARG A 1069 -2.90 10.37 -46.79
CA ARG A 1069 -3.48 10.48 -48.16
C ARG A 1069 -2.78 9.59 -49.18
N ASN A 1070 -1.76 8.83 -48.76
CA ASN A 1070 -0.87 8.10 -49.65
C ASN A 1070 -0.60 6.68 -49.15
N GLY A 1071 -1.60 6.05 -48.54
CA GLY A 1071 -1.53 4.67 -48.07
C GLY A 1071 -0.57 4.46 -46.90
N GLY A 1072 -0.39 5.48 -46.05
CA GLY A 1072 0.42 5.39 -44.83
C GLY A 1072 1.89 5.75 -45.01
N LYS A 1073 2.33 6.22 -46.19
CA LYS A 1073 3.71 6.69 -46.41
C LYS A 1073 4.05 7.95 -45.63
N THR A 1074 3.08 8.85 -45.46
CA THR A 1074 3.22 10.07 -44.65
C THR A 1074 1.94 10.34 -43.88
N TRP A 1075 2.08 10.95 -42.70
CA TRP A 1075 1.00 11.21 -41.77
C TRP A 1075 0.98 12.68 -41.32
N GLN A 1076 -0.22 13.22 -41.15
CA GLN A 1076 -0.46 14.50 -40.49
C GLN A 1076 -1.01 14.23 -39.10
N TRP A 1077 -0.40 14.83 -38.08
CA TRP A 1077 -0.69 14.57 -36.67
C TRP A 1077 -1.35 15.75 -35.99
N THR A 1078 -2.44 15.49 -35.28
CA THR A 1078 -3.14 16.46 -34.43
C THR A 1078 -3.25 15.88 -33.02
N ALA A 1079 -2.76 16.60 -32.02
CA ALA A 1079 -2.88 16.18 -30.62
C ALA A 1079 -4.34 16.20 -30.17
N ILE A 1080 -4.82 15.08 -29.62
CA ILE A 1080 -6.11 14.98 -28.92
C ILE A 1080 -5.91 15.39 -27.45
N THR A 1081 -4.83 14.90 -26.83
CA THR A 1081 -4.43 15.29 -25.47
C THR A 1081 -3.06 15.95 -25.51
N LYS A 1082 -2.83 16.91 -24.59
CA LYS A 1082 -1.55 17.63 -24.46
C LYS A 1082 -1.42 18.24 -23.08
N ASN A 1083 -0.19 18.28 -22.56
CA ASN A 1083 0.11 18.82 -21.22
C ASN A 1083 -0.73 18.16 -20.12
N SER A 1084 -1.01 16.86 -20.24
CA SER A 1084 -1.68 16.11 -19.18
C SER A 1084 -0.74 15.92 -17.98
N ASP A 1085 -1.31 15.84 -16.77
CA ASP A 1085 -0.63 15.47 -15.52
C ASP A 1085 -0.72 13.96 -15.24
N VAL A 1086 -1.22 13.20 -16.21
CA VAL A 1086 -1.49 11.75 -16.21
C VAL A 1086 -1.31 11.17 -17.61
N ASP A 1087 -1.07 9.86 -17.72
CA ASP A 1087 -0.92 9.19 -19.02
C ASP A 1087 -2.27 8.91 -19.69
N ASN A 1088 -2.32 9.02 -21.01
CA ASN A 1088 -3.46 8.66 -21.85
C ASN A 1088 -3.06 7.48 -22.76
N LEU A 1089 -3.61 6.30 -22.49
CA LEU A 1089 -3.09 5.02 -22.94
C LEU A 1089 -4.17 4.17 -23.64
N ARG A 1090 -3.70 3.28 -24.53
CA ARG A 1090 -4.46 2.16 -25.12
C ARG A 1090 -5.77 2.58 -25.79
N PRO A 1091 -5.72 3.46 -26.81
CA PRO A 1091 -6.92 3.89 -27.51
C PRO A 1091 -7.68 2.73 -28.17
N VAL A 1092 -8.98 2.92 -28.40
CA VAL A 1092 -9.87 2.01 -29.13
C VAL A 1092 -10.86 2.83 -29.95
N ILE A 1093 -11.10 2.42 -31.20
CA ILE A 1093 -12.15 2.98 -32.06
C ILE A 1093 -13.09 1.83 -32.47
N PRO A 1094 -14.32 1.76 -31.94
CA PRO A 1094 -15.29 0.79 -32.44
C PRO A 1094 -15.83 1.24 -33.82
N SER A 1095 -16.11 0.28 -34.70
CA SER A 1095 -16.78 0.53 -35.98
C SER A 1095 -18.16 1.17 -35.75
N ASN A 1096 -18.45 2.24 -36.50
CA ASN A 1096 -19.70 2.97 -36.54
C ASN A 1096 -19.95 3.53 -37.97
N PRO A 1097 -20.25 2.66 -38.95
CA PRO A 1097 -20.35 3.08 -40.34
C PRO A 1097 -21.44 4.14 -40.54
N GLY A 1098 -21.08 5.27 -41.18
CA GLY A 1098 -21.99 6.40 -41.42
C GLY A 1098 -22.33 7.24 -40.18
N GLY A 1099 -21.83 6.87 -39.00
CA GLY A 1099 -21.95 7.64 -37.78
C GLY A 1099 -20.67 8.40 -37.42
N LYS A 1100 -20.70 9.10 -36.28
CA LYS A 1100 -19.53 9.78 -35.72
C LYS A 1100 -18.46 8.78 -35.30
N ARG A 1101 -17.19 9.17 -35.45
CA ARG A 1101 -16.05 8.42 -34.90
C ARG A 1101 -16.10 8.50 -33.38
N ILE A 1102 -15.96 7.36 -32.71
CA ILE A 1102 -15.87 7.27 -31.25
C ILE A 1102 -14.46 6.86 -30.89
N ILE A 1103 -13.81 7.61 -30.01
CA ILE A 1103 -12.46 7.30 -29.52
C ILE A 1103 -12.55 7.07 -28.02
N LEU A 1104 -12.20 5.86 -27.56
CA LEU A 1104 -12.10 5.49 -26.14
C LEU A 1104 -10.64 5.31 -25.74
N TRP A 1105 -10.27 5.63 -24.51
CA TRP A 1105 -8.93 5.37 -23.97
C TRP A 1105 -8.93 5.25 -22.45
N GLY A 1106 -7.83 4.74 -21.88
CA GLY A 1106 -7.59 4.74 -20.44
C GLY A 1106 -6.72 5.93 -20.04
N GLN A 1107 -7.13 6.68 -19.02
CA GLN A 1107 -6.38 7.80 -18.45
C GLN A 1107 -5.96 7.49 -17.02
N GLY A 1108 -4.66 7.57 -16.70
CA GLY A 1108 -4.15 7.36 -15.34
C GLY A 1108 -2.83 6.59 -15.28
N ASP A 1109 -2.65 5.80 -14.23
CA ASP A 1109 -1.39 5.10 -13.93
C ASP A 1109 -1.44 3.63 -14.34
N LEU A 1110 -0.47 3.16 -15.14
CA LEU A 1110 -0.32 1.75 -15.49
C LEU A 1110 1.08 1.24 -15.12
N LYS A 1111 1.21 0.55 -13.98
CA LYS A 1111 2.50 0.00 -13.49
C LYS A 1111 2.77 -1.41 -13.99
N SER A 1112 1.71 -2.20 -14.17
CA SER A 1112 1.72 -3.51 -14.83
C SER A 1112 0.31 -3.85 -15.30
N PHE A 1113 0.17 -4.91 -16.10
CA PHE A 1113 -1.12 -5.47 -16.52
C PHE A 1113 -2.00 -6.01 -15.37
N THR A 1114 -1.46 -6.07 -14.13
CA THR A 1114 -2.18 -6.47 -12.90
C THR A 1114 -2.17 -5.39 -11.81
N ASN A 1115 -1.61 -4.21 -12.08
CA ASN A 1115 -1.51 -3.10 -11.16
C ASN A 1115 -1.63 -1.78 -11.93
N TYR A 1116 -2.85 -1.25 -11.95
CA TYR A 1116 -3.16 -0.02 -12.66
C TYR A 1116 -4.37 0.68 -12.07
N ARG A 1117 -4.46 1.98 -12.34
CA ARG A 1117 -5.64 2.81 -12.07
C ARG A 1117 -5.87 3.67 -13.29
N LEU A 1118 -6.74 3.19 -14.16
CA LEU A 1118 -7.13 3.89 -15.38
C LEU A 1118 -8.60 4.25 -15.29
N ASP A 1119 -8.94 5.47 -15.65
CA ASP A 1119 -10.30 5.90 -15.92
C ASP A 1119 -10.55 5.76 -17.42
N ILE A 1120 -11.66 5.15 -17.81
CA ILE A 1120 -12.07 5.06 -19.21
C ILE A 1120 -12.73 6.36 -19.64
N CYS A 1121 -12.14 6.99 -20.64
CA CYS A 1121 -12.60 8.22 -21.25
C CYS A 1121 -13.10 7.97 -22.68
N GLY A 1122 -13.96 8.86 -23.18
CA GLY A 1122 -14.45 8.82 -24.55
C GLY A 1122 -14.75 10.19 -25.13
N ILE A 1123 -14.61 10.31 -26.44
CA ILE A 1123 -14.97 11.50 -27.24
C ILE A 1123 -15.63 11.06 -28.55
N THR A 1124 -16.49 11.91 -29.11
CA THR A 1124 -17.03 11.75 -30.46
C THR A 1124 -16.50 12.83 -31.40
N GLU A 1125 -16.20 12.44 -32.64
CA GLU A 1125 -15.74 13.33 -33.70
C GLU A 1125 -16.54 13.09 -34.98
N GLU A 1126 -16.81 14.16 -35.73
CA GLU A 1126 -17.31 14.01 -37.10
C GLU A 1126 -16.25 13.33 -37.98
N ARG A 1127 -16.72 12.60 -38.99
CA ARG A 1127 -15.85 12.04 -40.04
C ARG A 1127 -15.68 13.10 -41.13
N ASP A 1128 -14.44 13.27 -41.60
CA ASP A 1128 -14.08 14.22 -42.67
C ASP A 1128 -14.55 13.76 -44.06
#